data_AF-A0A538QA06-F1
#
_entry.id   AF-A0A538QA06-F1
#
_cell.length_a   1.000
_cell.length_b   1.000
_cell.length_c   1.000
_cell.angle_alpha   90.00
_cell.angle_beta   90.00
_cell.angle_gamma   90.00
#
_symmetry.space_group_name_H-M   'P 1'
#
loop_
_entity.id
_entity.type
_entity.pdbx_description
1 polymer ?
#
loop_
_entity_poly.entity_id
_entity_poly.type
_entity_poly.pdbx_seq_one_letter_code
_entity_poly.pdbx_strand_id
1 'polypeptide(L)'
;ADIDAFATVNYDLGYQVGDDILRRIAVVLQEDESPDRVRGSDIVARYSGEEFVLLMPETDKAQALTKAARLRDGVAITDMPGGRSMSISIGVSSLPDDAADPEGLLTAAEAALRGAKRGGPGRVHFFSAGDDPSLARAASRQFTQLPQLDRFRPYQERMNEVTAILMRDRSLSCLLVDLSRLHRVELDLGVAHHSEIYDHAAEVLDQMRDALLDPADLICRSGDGDGYFVVLSPRAGQRVDLEGLAATVERAVEDRLAPMVSEVLREQPRITVGSARVLGNSLLRPERIAARLVSDAIAATRNARERKAHRDRSTLQDIILGDGLTSFYQPIVDLGSSDIFAYEALTRGPRGTALESPATLFAIADEVDLTVELDRACFRGALRSALTLEPVHRLFVNLLPMSFYDAGFIEVEVGNLLSSAGLTPANIVFEITERLAIENFASFKRALATYTRMGFGVAIDDVGTRHSNLETVMSLRPHFIKISDVLVRGIARSTVKREMLRSLRHIAETIDAVMIAEGIERLEDVVALRDLGLRYGQGYYMARPSQGFPTVRDEVRGELRNMTRSTPSVLVTSDDEDDDEDRDLPRSVALGSRDRALPGAVVRNVFGRPEDEVTSELQIPTDGDPEQPPGAAVARIEPQVPTVWRPLIDDDVAASPEAEPLLDSLRRTRAGTVPDDEGGGGRPGLN
;
A
#
# COMPACT_ATOMS: atom_id res chain seq x y z
N ALA A 1 9.60 6.87 -31.47
CA ALA A 1 10.68 6.44 -32.39
C ALA A 1 10.52 4.96 -32.62
N ASP A 2 10.70 4.49 -33.84
CA ASP A 2 10.47 3.10 -34.23
C ASP A 2 11.62 2.61 -35.10
N ILE A 3 12.09 1.38 -34.87
CA ILE A 3 13.20 0.77 -35.61
C ILE A 3 12.68 0.22 -36.93
N ASP A 4 13.14 0.79 -38.04
CA ASP A 4 12.68 0.41 -39.36
C ASP A 4 13.12 -1.04 -39.70
N ALA A 5 12.19 -1.82 -40.25
CA ALA A 5 12.42 -3.21 -40.71
C ALA A 5 12.96 -4.18 -39.64
N PHE A 6 12.70 -3.93 -38.35
CA PHE A 6 13.21 -4.76 -37.27
C PHE A 6 12.62 -6.19 -37.27
N ALA A 7 11.36 -6.39 -37.66
CA ALA A 7 10.81 -7.73 -37.88
C ALA A 7 11.63 -8.58 -38.89
N THR A 8 12.15 -7.95 -39.94
CA THR A 8 13.02 -8.62 -40.93
C THR A 8 14.36 -9.00 -40.33
N VAL A 9 14.89 -8.20 -39.39
CA VAL A 9 16.11 -8.54 -38.65
C VAL A 9 15.92 -9.79 -37.80
N ASN A 10 14.83 -9.86 -37.04
CA ASN A 10 14.52 -11.04 -36.24
C ASN A 10 14.34 -12.30 -37.09
N TYR A 11 13.75 -12.15 -38.28
CA TYR A 11 13.58 -13.24 -39.22
C TYR A 11 14.92 -13.71 -39.82
N ASP A 12 15.80 -12.78 -40.23
CA ASP A 12 17.03 -13.09 -40.95
C ASP A 12 18.18 -13.55 -40.02
N LEU A 13 18.27 -12.95 -38.83
CA LEU A 13 19.44 -13.08 -37.94
C LEU A 13 19.10 -13.69 -36.57
N GLY A 14 17.82 -13.95 -36.31
CA GLY A 14 17.33 -14.53 -35.06
C GLY A 14 17.16 -13.50 -33.94
N TYR A 15 16.32 -13.86 -32.97
CA TYR A 15 15.93 -12.99 -31.86
C TYR A 15 17.11 -12.53 -30.98
N GLN A 16 18.17 -13.34 -30.85
CA GLN A 16 19.36 -12.95 -30.07
C GLN A 16 20.06 -11.72 -30.66
N VAL A 17 20.22 -11.68 -31.99
CA VAL A 17 20.79 -10.51 -32.68
C VAL A 17 19.84 -9.33 -32.62
N GLY A 18 18.53 -9.59 -32.70
CA GLY A 18 17.49 -8.57 -32.48
C GLY A 18 17.59 -7.90 -31.11
N ASP A 19 17.77 -8.69 -30.04
CA ASP A 19 17.94 -8.19 -28.67
C ASP A 19 19.23 -7.38 -28.49
N ASP A 20 20.31 -7.81 -29.15
CA ASP A 20 21.57 -7.06 -29.14
C ASP A 20 21.43 -5.70 -29.85
N ILE A 21 20.70 -5.66 -30.97
CA ILE A 21 20.38 -4.42 -31.70
C ILE A 21 19.52 -3.49 -30.83
N LEU A 22 18.50 -4.01 -30.15
CA LEU A 22 17.66 -3.23 -29.24
C LEU A 22 18.49 -2.61 -28.10
N ARG A 23 19.39 -3.39 -27.49
CA ARG A 23 20.30 -2.87 -26.44
C ARG A 23 21.23 -1.80 -26.99
N ARG A 24 21.76 -1.96 -28.21
CA ARG A 24 22.65 -0.98 -28.82
C ARG A 24 21.92 0.33 -29.15
N ILE A 25 20.70 0.25 -29.69
CA ILE A 25 19.86 1.42 -29.97
C ILE A 25 19.46 2.12 -28.68
N ALA A 26 19.13 1.39 -27.61
CA ALA A 26 18.84 2.00 -26.31
C ALA A 26 20.03 2.81 -25.79
N VAL A 27 21.25 2.30 -25.92
CA VAL A 27 22.49 3.04 -25.57
C VAL A 27 22.61 4.31 -26.41
N VAL A 28 22.44 4.23 -27.74
CA VAL A 28 22.52 5.41 -28.63
C VAL A 28 21.46 6.47 -28.29
N LEU A 29 20.26 6.05 -27.88
CA LEU A 29 19.19 6.97 -27.47
C LEU A 29 19.43 7.58 -26.08
N GLN A 30 20.19 6.90 -25.21
CA GLN A 30 20.55 7.36 -23.87
C GLN A 30 21.83 8.21 -23.83
N GLU A 31 22.80 7.93 -24.71
CA GLU A 31 24.09 8.64 -24.78
C GLU A 31 23.91 10.01 -25.45
N ASP A 32 23.53 11.01 -24.65
CA ASP A 32 23.56 12.43 -25.04
C ASP A 32 24.99 12.99 -24.93
N GLU A 33 25.91 12.53 -25.77
CA GLU A 33 27.23 13.16 -25.93
C GLU A 33 27.14 14.44 -26.77
N SER A 34 26.41 15.43 -26.25
CA SER A 34 26.60 16.82 -26.67
C SER A 34 27.60 17.48 -25.72
N PRO A 35 28.78 17.95 -26.18
CA PRO A 35 29.76 18.63 -25.30
C PRO A 35 29.23 19.91 -24.63
N ASP A 36 28.04 20.39 -25.02
CA ASP A 36 27.39 21.59 -24.48
C ASP A 36 26.23 21.36 -23.50
N ARG A 37 25.73 20.12 -23.29
CA ARG A 37 24.66 19.87 -22.31
C ARG A 37 24.40 18.37 -22.09
N VAL A 38 24.56 17.91 -20.86
CA VAL A 38 23.93 16.66 -20.37
C VAL A 38 22.61 17.07 -19.73
N ARG A 39 21.47 16.78 -20.37
CA ARG A 39 20.14 16.97 -19.75
C ARG A 39 19.77 15.71 -18.99
N GLY A 40 19.80 15.77 -17.65
CA GLY A 40 19.39 14.65 -16.78
C GLY A 40 17.87 14.49 -16.62
N SER A 41 17.06 15.29 -17.32
CA SER A 41 15.59 15.30 -17.26
C SER A 41 14.92 14.55 -18.41
N ASP A 42 15.66 14.19 -19.46
CA ASP A 42 15.08 13.52 -20.62
C ASP A 42 14.91 12.04 -20.32
N ILE A 43 13.72 11.51 -20.60
CA ILE A 43 13.37 10.12 -20.31
C ILE A 43 13.32 9.36 -21.63
N VAL A 44 14.02 8.23 -21.68
CA VAL A 44 13.98 7.28 -22.80
C VAL A 44 13.41 5.96 -22.28
N ALA A 45 12.30 5.53 -22.85
CA ALA A 45 11.65 4.28 -22.50
C ALA A 45 11.39 3.44 -23.76
N ARG A 46 11.49 2.11 -23.63
CA ARG A 46 11.00 1.18 -24.65
C ARG A 46 9.50 1.00 -24.43
N TYR A 47 8.70 1.45 -25.40
CA TYR A 47 7.24 1.51 -25.27
C TYR A 47 6.58 0.19 -25.68
N SER A 48 7.03 -0.38 -26.78
CA SER A 48 6.55 -1.66 -27.30
C SER A 48 7.66 -2.29 -28.14
N GLY A 49 7.59 -3.59 -28.46
CA GLY A 49 8.50 -4.36 -29.33
C GLY A 49 9.73 -3.60 -29.88
N GLU A 50 9.55 -2.86 -30.98
CA GLU A 50 10.60 -2.11 -31.70
C GLU A 50 10.49 -0.57 -31.53
N GLU A 51 9.66 -0.11 -30.61
CA GLU A 51 9.32 1.29 -30.39
C GLU A 51 9.89 1.85 -29.09
N PHE A 52 10.42 3.07 -29.18
CA PHE A 52 10.94 3.85 -28.07
C PHE A 52 10.22 5.19 -27.98
N VAL A 53 9.90 5.61 -26.76
CA VAL A 53 9.35 6.93 -26.45
C VAL A 53 10.43 7.78 -25.79
N LEU A 54 10.54 9.03 -26.22
CA LEU A 54 11.45 10.02 -25.67
C LEU A 54 10.61 11.19 -25.16
N LEU A 55 10.67 11.43 -23.85
CA LEU A 55 10.06 12.59 -23.21
C LEU A 55 11.15 13.62 -22.93
N MET A 56 10.94 14.84 -23.41
CA MET A 56 11.88 15.94 -23.28
C MET A 56 11.18 17.12 -22.57
N PRO A 57 11.14 17.14 -21.23
CA PRO A 57 10.56 18.26 -20.47
C PRO A 57 11.24 19.58 -20.83
N GLU A 58 10.51 20.70 -20.70
CA GLU A 58 11.03 22.06 -20.95
C GLU A 58 11.76 22.22 -22.30
N THR A 59 11.29 21.50 -23.33
CA THR A 59 11.92 21.47 -24.65
C THR A 59 10.95 21.99 -25.69
N ASP A 60 11.33 23.10 -26.33
CA ASP A 60 10.55 23.63 -27.45
C ASP A 60 10.64 22.72 -28.69
N LYS A 61 9.68 22.89 -29.60
CA LYS A 61 9.55 22.07 -30.82
C LYS A 61 10.80 22.11 -31.72
N ALA A 62 11.55 23.22 -31.71
CA ALA A 62 12.78 23.35 -32.51
C ALA A 62 13.95 22.58 -31.89
N GLN A 63 14.10 22.62 -30.57
CA GLN A 63 15.09 21.83 -29.84
C GLN A 63 14.80 20.33 -29.95
N ALA A 64 13.52 19.95 -29.84
CA ALA A 64 13.07 18.59 -30.07
C ALA A 64 13.44 18.09 -31.48
N LEU A 65 13.33 18.95 -32.50
CA LEU A 65 13.78 18.64 -33.86
C LEU A 65 15.25 18.28 -33.93
N THR A 66 16.08 19.18 -33.40
CA THR A 66 17.53 19.04 -33.50
C THR A 66 17.97 17.77 -32.79
N LYS A 67 17.37 17.46 -31.63
CA LYS A 67 17.67 16.22 -30.92
C LYS A 67 17.18 14.99 -31.68
N ALA A 68 15.95 14.97 -32.17
CA ALA A 68 15.42 13.85 -32.96
C ALA A 68 16.26 13.57 -34.22
N ALA A 69 16.67 14.60 -34.95
CA ALA A 69 17.52 14.45 -36.14
C ALA A 69 18.89 13.85 -35.78
N ARG A 70 19.53 14.34 -34.70
CA ARG A 70 20.80 13.80 -34.21
C ARG A 70 20.71 12.34 -33.80
N LEU A 71 19.64 11.97 -33.09
CA LEU A 71 19.44 10.59 -32.65
C LEU A 71 19.22 9.65 -33.83
N ARG A 72 18.41 10.06 -34.82
CA ARG A 72 18.24 9.33 -36.07
C ARG A 72 19.59 9.12 -36.77
N ASP A 73 20.37 10.19 -36.92
CA ASP A 73 21.66 10.12 -37.60
C ASP A 73 22.67 9.26 -36.83
N GLY A 74 22.65 9.34 -35.50
CA GLY A 74 23.44 8.51 -34.59
C GLY A 74 23.15 7.01 -34.77
N VAL A 75 21.88 6.62 -34.86
CA VAL A 75 21.51 5.23 -35.13
C VAL A 75 21.99 4.78 -36.52
N ALA A 76 21.86 5.63 -37.54
CA ALA A 76 22.24 5.30 -38.91
C ALA A 76 23.75 5.03 -39.11
N ILE A 77 24.60 5.68 -38.30
CA ILE A 77 26.07 5.51 -38.37
C ILE A 77 26.62 4.51 -37.35
N THR A 78 25.80 4.00 -36.46
CA THR A 78 26.24 3.06 -35.41
C THR A 78 26.45 1.68 -36.01
N ASP A 79 27.61 1.08 -35.73
CA ASP A 79 27.86 -0.33 -36.03
C ASP A 79 26.94 -1.21 -35.19
N MET A 80 26.05 -1.92 -35.89
CA MET A 80 25.08 -2.82 -35.27
C MET A 80 25.56 -4.27 -35.30
N PRO A 81 25.18 -5.07 -34.29
CA PRO A 81 25.35 -6.52 -34.29
C PRO A 81 24.88 -7.16 -35.61
N GLY A 82 25.66 -8.09 -36.16
CA GLY A 82 25.36 -8.72 -37.44
C GLY A 82 25.72 -7.89 -38.69
N GLY A 83 26.36 -6.72 -38.54
CA GLY A 83 26.90 -5.92 -39.65
C GLY A 83 25.84 -5.24 -40.52
N ARG A 84 24.63 -5.05 -40.00
CA ARG A 84 23.49 -4.48 -40.72
C ARG A 84 23.30 -3.01 -40.36
N SER A 85 23.18 -2.11 -41.34
CA SER A 85 22.77 -0.73 -41.05
C SER A 85 21.29 -0.70 -40.65
N MET A 86 20.99 0.02 -39.57
CA MET A 86 19.64 0.22 -39.06
C MET A 86 19.25 1.70 -39.17
N SER A 87 17.95 1.97 -39.31
CA SER A 87 17.41 3.32 -39.25
C SER A 87 16.23 3.37 -38.29
N ILE A 88 15.94 4.57 -37.78
CA ILE A 88 14.75 4.82 -36.97
C ILE A 88 13.89 5.92 -37.60
N SER A 89 12.58 5.71 -37.54
CA SER A 89 11.58 6.72 -37.85
C SER A 89 11.10 7.39 -36.56
N ILE A 90 10.99 8.71 -36.53
CA ILE A 90 10.64 9.49 -35.34
C ILE A 90 9.48 10.44 -35.64
N GLY A 91 8.39 10.29 -34.89
CA GLY A 91 7.32 11.28 -34.80
C GLY A 91 7.59 12.24 -33.64
N VAL A 92 7.39 13.54 -33.85
CA VAL A 92 7.58 14.57 -32.84
C VAL A 92 6.29 15.37 -32.65
N SER A 93 5.81 15.44 -31.43
CA SER A 93 4.72 16.31 -30.97
C SER A 93 5.17 17.10 -29.73
N SER A 94 4.47 18.18 -29.43
CA SER A 94 4.77 19.06 -28.31
C SER A 94 3.50 19.46 -27.56
N LEU A 95 3.64 19.66 -26.25
CA LEU A 95 2.59 20.18 -25.38
C LEU A 95 2.99 21.61 -24.98
N PRO A 96 2.11 22.62 -25.10
CA PRO A 96 0.69 22.54 -25.46
C PRO A 96 0.38 22.70 -26.97
N ASP A 97 1.38 22.79 -27.85
CA ASP A 97 1.15 23.21 -29.25
C ASP A 97 0.39 22.18 -30.12
N ASP A 98 0.63 20.88 -29.91
CA ASP A 98 0.12 19.80 -30.74
C ASP A 98 -0.97 18.96 -30.03
N ALA A 99 -1.16 19.15 -28.73
CA ALA A 99 -2.11 18.40 -27.90
C ALA A 99 -2.58 19.22 -26.69
N ALA A 100 -3.68 18.79 -26.06
CA ALA A 100 -4.26 19.45 -24.89
C ALA A 100 -4.10 18.65 -23.58
N ASP A 101 -3.58 17.42 -23.65
CA ASP A 101 -3.38 16.52 -22.52
C ASP A 101 -2.29 15.49 -22.86
N PRO A 102 -1.77 14.73 -21.87
CA PRO A 102 -0.73 13.73 -22.10
C PRO A 102 -1.15 12.61 -23.06
N GLU A 103 -2.42 12.19 -23.04
CA GLU A 103 -2.95 11.14 -23.93
C GLU A 103 -2.95 11.61 -25.39
N GLY A 104 -3.39 12.85 -25.62
CA GLY A 104 -3.35 13.53 -26.91
C GLY A 104 -1.92 13.79 -27.38
N LEU A 105 -0.97 14.07 -26.48
CA LEU A 105 0.44 14.25 -26.83
C LEU A 105 1.03 12.97 -27.43
N LEU A 106 0.74 11.82 -26.80
CA LEU A 106 1.17 10.50 -27.27
C LEU A 106 0.48 10.15 -28.60
N THR A 107 -0.83 10.37 -28.69
CA THR A 107 -1.59 10.11 -29.92
C THR A 107 -1.08 10.96 -31.09
N ALA A 108 -0.73 12.23 -30.83
CA ALA A 108 -0.12 13.12 -31.82
C ALA A 108 1.29 12.66 -32.23
N ALA A 109 2.10 12.16 -31.28
CA ALA A 109 3.42 11.60 -31.58
C ALA A 109 3.32 10.37 -32.49
N GLU A 110 2.34 9.49 -32.24
CA GLU A 110 2.07 8.31 -33.07
C GLU A 110 1.55 8.69 -34.46
N ALA A 111 0.65 9.67 -34.54
CA ALA A 111 0.19 10.21 -35.83
C ALA A 111 1.34 10.79 -36.64
N ALA A 112 2.25 11.52 -35.97
CA ALA A 112 3.46 12.03 -36.58
C ALA A 112 4.42 10.91 -37.01
N LEU A 113 4.56 9.85 -36.22
CA LEU A 113 5.39 8.69 -36.54
C LEU A 113 4.86 7.95 -37.77
N ARG A 114 3.54 7.78 -37.89
CA ARG A 114 2.89 7.27 -39.11
C ARG A 114 3.18 8.18 -40.30
N GLY A 115 3.20 9.51 -40.09
CA GLY A 115 3.65 10.50 -41.08
C GLY A 115 5.09 10.27 -41.53
N ALA A 116 6.01 10.04 -40.59
CA ALA A 116 7.41 9.71 -40.89
C ALA A 116 7.52 8.43 -41.73
N LYS A 117 6.83 7.35 -41.32
CA LYS A 117 6.83 6.05 -42.03
C LYS A 117 6.25 6.14 -43.45
N ARG A 118 5.21 6.96 -43.68
CA ARG A 118 4.70 7.24 -45.04
C ARG A 118 5.73 7.89 -45.95
N GLY A 119 6.67 8.64 -45.39
CA GLY A 119 7.78 9.26 -46.12
C GLY A 119 8.92 8.30 -46.46
N GLY A 120 8.91 7.07 -45.93
CA GLY A 120 10.01 6.11 -46.01
C GLY A 120 10.86 6.08 -44.72
N PRO A 121 11.74 5.07 -44.57
CA PRO A 121 12.51 4.84 -43.36
C PRO A 121 13.52 5.96 -43.07
N GLY A 122 13.96 6.07 -41.82
CA GLY A 122 14.99 7.01 -41.40
C GLY A 122 14.53 8.47 -41.48
N ARG A 123 13.32 8.79 -41.02
CA ARG A 123 12.77 10.15 -41.08
C ARG A 123 12.32 10.68 -39.73
N VAL A 124 12.40 12.00 -39.60
CA VAL A 124 11.78 12.74 -38.50
C VAL A 124 10.61 13.52 -39.09
N HIS A 125 9.42 13.39 -38.51
CA HIS A 125 8.21 14.08 -38.94
C HIS A 125 7.52 14.74 -37.76
N PHE A 126 7.04 15.96 -37.95
CA PHE A 126 6.28 16.68 -36.94
C PHE A 126 4.81 16.37 -37.05
N PHE A 127 4.14 16.35 -35.92
CA PHE A 127 2.71 16.47 -35.93
C PHE A 127 2.33 17.78 -36.63
N SER A 128 1.50 17.62 -37.66
CA SER A 128 0.83 18.69 -38.37
C SER A 128 -0.67 18.47 -38.32
N ALA A 129 -1.46 19.54 -38.44
CA ALA A 129 -2.92 19.43 -38.44
C ALA A 129 -3.50 18.52 -39.55
N GLY A 130 -2.71 18.22 -40.58
CA GLY A 130 -3.06 17.26 -41.63
C GLY A 130 -2.84 15.79 -41.26
N ASP A 131 -2.07 15.49 -40.22
CA ASP A 131 -1.82 14.12 -39.75
C ASP A 131 -3.00 13.58 -38.93
N ASP A 132 -3.64 14.44 -38.14
CA ASP A 132 -4.94 14.17 -37.51
C ASP A 132 -5.74 15.48 -37.24
N PRO A 133 -6.75 15.79 -38.06
CA PRO A 133 -7.55 17.01 -37.93
C PRO A 133 -8.42 17.09 -36.66
N SER A 134 -8.62 15.97 -35.95
CA SER A 134 -9.41 15.92 -34.72
C SER A 134 -8.61 16.39 -33.51
N LEU A 135 -7.33 15.99 -33.45
CA LEU A 135 -6.36 16.42 -32.43
C LEU A 135 -6.00 17.90 -32.56
N ALA A 136 -5.85 18.42 -33.78
CA ALA A 136 -5.59 19.85 -34.00
C ALA A 136 -6.72 20.76 -33.47
N ARG A 137 -7.98 20.28 -33.52
CA ARG A 137 -9.12 20.99 -32.92
C ARG A 137 -9.16 20.86 -31.40
N ALA A 138 -8.69 19.75 -30.85
CA ALA A 138 -8.55 19.55 -29.41
C ALA A 138 -7.44 20.45 -28.82
N ALA A 139 -6.29 20.59 -29.49
CA ALA A 139 -5.21 21.51 -29.13
C ALA A 139 -5.63 23.00 -29.20
N SER A 140 -6.59 23.32 -30.08
CA SER A 140 -7.17 24.68 -30.18
C SER A 140 -8.16 25.02 -29.06
N ARG A 141 -8.64 24.03 -28.29
CA ARG A 141 -9.36 24.31 -27.05
C ARG A 141 -8.32 24.79 -26.07
N GLN A 142 -8.50 26.02 -25.56
CA GLN A 142 -7.67 26.53 -24.48
C GLN A 142 -7.49 25.41 -23.47
N PHE A 143 -6.22 25.03 -23.25
CA PHE A 143 -5.84 24.30 -22.05
C PHE A 143 -6.61 24.98 -20.93
N THR A 144 -7.53 24.26 -20.29
CA THR A 144 -8.01 24.73 -19.00
C THR A 144 -6.73 24.80 -18.21
N GLN A 145 -6.17 26.00 -18.05
CA GLN A 145 -5.11 26.21 -17.09
C GLN A 145 -5.67 25.55 -15.85
N LEU A 146 -5.03 24.46 -15.43
CA LEU A 146 -5.06 24.09 -14.03
C LEU A 146 -4.91 25.44 -13.32
N PRO A 147 -5.88 25.82 -12.47
CA PRO A 147 -5.93 27.17 -11.89
C PRO A 147 -4.51 27.50 -11.46
N GLN A 148 -3.98 28.70 -11.75
CA GLN A 148 -2.58 29.04 -11.43
C GLN A 148 -2.25 28.58 -10.01
N LEU A 149 -1.65 27.39 -9.90
CA LEU A 149 -1.67 26.55 -8.70
C LEU A 149 -0.35 26.66 -7.96
N ASP A 150 0.44 27.68 -8.29
CA ASP A 150 1.71 27.91 -7.65
C ASP A 150 1.94 29.38 -7.40
N ARG A 151 1.96 29.71 -6.12
CA ARG A 151 2.43 30.99 -5.59
C ARG A 151 3.87 31.32 -6.02
N PHE A 152 4.70 30.32 -6.33
CA PHE A 152 6.12 30.50 -6.64
C PHE A 152 6.51 29.92 -8.00
N ARG A 153 7.30 30.67 -8.76
CA ARG A 153 7.83 30.22 -10.06
C ARG A 153 8.94 29.17 -9.89
N PRO A 154 9.15 28.29 -10.88
CA PRO A 154 10.32 27.41 -10.92
C PRO A 154 11.63 28.19 -10.83
N TYR A 155 12.66 27.61 -10.20
CA TYR A 155 13.93 28.30 -9.99
C TYR A 155 14.64 28.65 -11.32
N GLN A 156 14.41 27.87 -12.37
CA GLN A 156 14.95 28.10 -13.71
C GLN A 156 14.48 29.45 -14.28
N GLU A 157 13.21 29.80 -14.07
CA GLU A 157 12.64 31.09 -14.50
C GLU A 157 13.21 32.28 -13.71
N ARG A 158 13.69 32.02 -12.48
CA ARG A 158 14.29 33.03 -11.59
C ARG A 158 15.81 33.04 -11.63
N MET A 159 16.44 32.36 -12.60
CA MET A 159 17.89 32.22 -12.69
C MET A 159 18.63 33.56 -12.73
N ASN A 160 18.05 34.58 -13.37
CA ASN A 160 18.63 35.92 -13.42
C ASN A 160 18.72 36.57 -12.03
N GLU A 161 17.70 36.37 -11.19
CA GLU A 161 17.69 36.89 -9.81
C GLU A 161 18.69 36.13 -8.94
N VAL A 162 18.71 34.79 -9.07
CA VAL A 162 19.63 33.91 -8.33
C VAL A 162 21.10 34.25 -8.63
N THR A 163 21.44 34.41 -9.91
CA THR A 163 22.80 34.77 -10.33
C THR A 163 23.16 36.21 -9.95
N ALA A 164 22.21 37.14 -9.94
CA ALA A 164 22.43 38.51 -9.47
C ALA A 164 22.84 38.54 -7.99
N ILE A 165 22.19 37.76 -7.12
CA ILE A 165 22.56 37.64 -5.70
C ILE A 165 23.99 37.08 -5.58
N LEU A 166 24.29 35.99 -6.30
CA LEU A 166 25.62 35.38 -6.28
C LEU A 166 26.73 36.33 -6.74
N MET A 167 26.47 37.13 -7.79
CA MET A 167 27.42 38.12 -8.30
C MET A 167 27.66 39.25 -7.30
N ARG A 168 26.57 39.78 -6.71
CA ARG A 168 26.61 40.89 -5.74
C ARG A 168 27.37 40.48 -4.49
N ASP A 169 27.05 39.31 -3.94
CA ASP A 169 27.42 38.96 -2.58
C ASP A 169 28.48 37.86 -2.48
N ARG A 170 28.97 37.35 -3.63
CA ARG A 170 30.05 36.35 -3.74
C ARG A 170 29.81 35.03 -3.00
N SER A 171 28.60 34.79 -2.51
CA SER A 171 28.18 33.54 -1.90
C SER A 171 26.67 33.40 -2.02
N LEU A 172 26.20 32.16 -2.03
CA LEU A 172 24.78 31.86 -2.13
C LEU A 172 24.49 30.60 -1.32
N SER A 173 23.41 30.62 -0.54
CA SER A 173 22.95 29.44 0.20
C SER A 173 21.55 29.06 -0.25
N CYS A 174 21.23 27.77 -0.17
CA CYS A 174 19.93 27.25 -0.57
C CYS A 174 19.47 26.22 0.46
N LEU A 175 18.17 26.25 0.76
CA LEU A 175 17.46 25.15 1.37
C LEU A 175 16.63 24.46 0.29
N LEU A 176 16.52 23.14 0.34
CA LEU A 176 15.53 22.38 -0.43
C LEU A 176 14.54 21.77 0.56
N VAL A 177 13.30 22.23 0.52
CA VAL A 177 12.18 21.69 1.27
C VAL A 177 11.53 20.62 0.41
N ASP A 178 11.74 19.37 0.76
CA ASP A 178 11.39 18.22 -0.07
C ASP A 178 10.13 17.54 0.46
N LEU A 179 9.06 17.64 -0.33
CA LEU A 179 7.72 17.15 -0.04
C LEU A 179 7.40 15.86 -0.80
N SER A 180 8.36 15.29 -1.56
CA SER A 180 8.13 14.17 -2.47
C SER A 180 7.48 12.93 -1.83
N ARG A 181 7.58 12.77 -0.50
CA ARG A 181 6.92 11.68 0.25
C ARG A 181 5.39 11.82 0.30
N LEU A 182 4.87 13.02 0.10
CA LEU A 182 3.44 13.31 0.08
C LEU A 182 2.80 12.99 -1.29
N HIS A 183 3.57 12.53 -2.28
CA HIS A 183 3.03 12.07 -3.57
C HIS A 183 2.00 10.93 -3.42
N ARG A 184 2.09 10.13 -2.34
CA ARG A 184 1.06 9.12 -2.01
C ARG A 184 -0.35 9.72 -1.85
N VAL A 185 -0.46 10.98 -1.41
CA VAL A 185 -1.76 11.67 -1.36
C VAL A 185 -2.37 11.79 -2.74
N GLU A 186 -1.57 12.06 -3.77
CA GLU A 186 -2.04 12.11 -5.15
C GLU A 186 -2.55 10.75 -5.61
N LEU A 187 -1.79 9.69 -5.34
CA LEU A 187 -2.16 8.31 -5.70
C LEU A 187 -3.44 7.85 -5.01
N ASP A 188 -3.57 8.13 -3.71
CA ASP A 188 -4.67 7.60 -2.90
C ASP A 188 -5.95 8.47 -3.02
N LEU A 189 -5.80 9.78 -3.20
CA LEU A 189 -6.90 10.75 -3.03
C LEU A 189 -7.07 11.73 -4.20
N GLY A 190 -6.12 11.73 -5.14
CA GLY A 190 -6.15 12.50 -6.36
C GLY A 190 -5.44 13.86 -6.27
N VAL A 191 -5.25 14.45 -7.45
CA VAL A 191 -4.46 15.68 -7.68
C VAL A 191 -4.96 16.87 -6.87
N ALA A 192 -6.27 17.00 -6.63
CA ALA A 192 -6.83 18.14 -5.89
C ALA A 192 -6.33 18.22 -4.45
N HIS A 193 -6.38 17.10 -3.71
CA HIS A 193 -5.87 17.05 -2.33
C HIS A 193 -4.36 17.24 -2.27
N HIS A 194 -3.64 16.69 -3.26
CA HIS A 194 -2.21 16.90 -3.40
C HIS A 194 -1.89 18.40 -3.58
N SER A 195 -2.58 19.08 -4.50
CA SER A 195 -2.44 20.52 -4.72
C SER A 195 -2.70 21.35 -3.46
N GLU A 196 -3.77 21.08 -2.72
CA GLU A 196 -4.10 21.80 -1.48
C GLU A 196 -2.98 21.73 -0.43
N ILE A 197 -2.35 20.56 -0.26
CA ILE A 197 -1.26 20.37 0.70
C ILE A 197 -0.02 21.16 0.27
N TYR A 198 0.31 21.15 -1.02
CA TYR A 198 1.47 21.87 -1.55
C TYR A 198 1.27 23.39 -1.50
N ASP A 199 0.07 23.88 -1.82
CA ASP A 199 -0.30 25.28 -1.66
C ASP A 199 -0.14 25.72 -0.20
N HIS A 200 -0.60 24.89 0.75
CA HIS A 200 -0.44 25.21 2.15
C HIS A 200 1.04 25.22 2.58
N ALA A 201 1.86 24.31 2.06
CA ALA A 201 3.31 24.35 2.28
C ALA A 201 3.94 25.65 1.74
N ALA A 202 3.51 26.11 0.57
CA ALA A 202 3.94 27.39 0.00
C ALA A 202 3.50 28.59 0.85
N GLU A 203 2.28 28.58 1.39
CA GLU A 203 1.80 29.60 2.33
C GLU A 203 2.63 29.65 3.60
N VAL A 204 2.96 28.49 4.17
CA VAL A 204 3.82 28.40 5.36
C VAL A 204 5.18 29.02 5.06
N LEU A 205 5.83 28.64 3.96
CA LEU A 205 7.13 29.20 3.58
C LEU A 205 7.07 30.72 3.36
N ASP A 206 5.99 31.24 2.80
CA ASP A 206 5.81 32.68 2.60
C ASP A 206 5.62 33.43 3.93
N GLN A 207 4.81 32.89 4.85
CA GLN A 207 4.61 33.45 6.19
C GLN A 207 5.91 33.47 7.00
N MET A 208 6.87 32.60 6.69
CA MET A 208 8.18 32.59 7.34
C MET A 208 9.05 33.80 6.97
N ARG A 209 8.74 34.58 5.93
CA ARG A 209 9.46 35.82 5.57
C ARG A 209 9.40 36.91 6.63
N ASP A 210 8.42 36.86 7.53
CA ASP A 210 8.26 37.86 8.59
C ASP A 210 8.88 37.42 9.92
N ALA A 211 9.42 36.20 9.99
CA ALA A 211 9.89 35.60 11.24
C ALA A 211 11.29 34.97 11.14
N LEU A 212 11.58 34.26 10.04
CA LEU A 212 12.76 33.40 9.91
C LEU A 212 13.56 33.66 8.62
N LEU A 213 12.86 33.83 7.50
CA LEU A 213 13.42 34.18 6.20
C LEU A 213 13.46 35.70 6.04
N ASP A 214 14.36 36.22 5.21
CA ASP A 214 14.40 37.63 4.86
C ASP A 214 13.40 37.90 3.71
N PRO A 215 12.75 39.08 3.64
CA PRO A 215 11.97 39.47 2.47
C PRO A 215 12.74 39.36 1.13
N ALA A 216 14.06 39.48 1.15
CA ALA A 216 14.94 39.33 -0.02
C ALA A 216 15.27 37.86 -0.37
N ASP A 217 14.87 36.87 0.42
CA ASP A 217 15.08 35.45 0.12
C ASP A 217 14.15 35.02 -1.03
N LEU A 218 14.64 34.21 -1.97
CA LEU A 218 13.82 33.74 -3.10
C LEU A 218 13.24 32.37 -2.75
N ILE A 219 11.92 32.24 -2.81
CA ILE A 219 11.26 30.94 -2.76
C ILE A 219 10.88 30.58 -4.20
N CYS A 220 11.25 29.38 -4.62
CA CYS A 220 11.07 28.86 -5.96
C CYS A 220 10.51 27.44 -5.89
N ARG A 221 9.65 27.04 -6.82
CA ARG A 221 9.23 25.64 -6.95
C ARG A 221 10.39 24.81 -7.51
N SER A 222 10.50 23.55 -7.10
CA SER A 222 11.37 22.57 -7.76
C SER A 222 10.84 22.23 -9.16
N GLY A 223 11.72 21.79 -10.06
CA GLY A 223 11.34 21.50 -11.46
C GLY A 223 10.43 20.28 -11.62
N ASP A 224 10.50 19.33 -10.68
CA ASP A 224 9.61 18.16 -10.58
C ASP A 224 8.27 18.48 -9.91
N GLY A 225 8.17 19.63 -9.24
CA GLY A 225 6.97 20.05 -8.52
C GLY A 225 6.83 19.48 -7.11
N ASP A 226 7.76 18.65 -6.66
CA ASP A 226 7.73 17.90 -5.39
C ASP A 226 8.39 18.64 -4.20
N GLY A 227 8.66 19.94 -4.35
CA GLY A 227 9.25 20.72 -3.28
C GLY A 227 9.51 22.18 -3.62
N TYR A 228 10.24 22.84 -2.72
CA TYR A 228 10.58 24.26 -2.81
C TYR A 228 12.05 24.51 -2.53
N PHE A 229 12.70 25.29 -3.39
CA PHE A 229 14.00 25.87 -3.13
C PHE A 229 13.83 27.22 -2.42
N VAL A 230 14.53 27.41 -1.30
CA VAL A 230 14.65 28.69 -0.61
C VAL A 230 16.09 29.19 -0.77
N VAL A 231 16.30 30.11 -1.70
CA VAL A 231 17.58 30.74 -1.96
C VAL A 231 17.76 31.91 -1.01
N LEU A 232 18.72 31.78 -0.09
CA LEU A 232 18.95 32.74 0.98
C LEU A 232 19.88 33.85 0.50
N SER A 233 19.40 35.09 0.62
CA SER A 233 20.23 36.27 0.48
C SER A 233 21.23 36.33 1.66
N PRO A 234 22.52 36.57 1.40
CA PRO A 234 23.52 36.60 2.47
C PRO A 234 23.29 37.77 3.42
N ARG A 235 23.29 37.46 4.73
CA ARG A 235 23.07 38.41 5.82
C ARG A 235 24.40 39.06 6.21
N ALA A 236 24.48 40.40 6.15
CA ALA A 236 25.73 41.12 6.42
C ALA A 236 26.27 40.83 7.83
N GLY A 237 27.48 40.29 7.93
CA GLY A 237 28.18 40.08 9.20
C GLY A 237 27.69 38.93 10.08
N GLN A 238 26.73 38.12 9.62
CA GLN A 238 26.12 37.05 10.41
C GLN A 238 26.48 35.67 9.85
N ARG A 239 27.10 34.82 10.67
CA ARG A 239 27.32 33.41 10.33
C ARG A 239 25.99 32.69 10.44
N VAL A 240 25.37 32.38 9.30
CA VAL A 240 24.10 31.63 9.26
C VAL A 240 24.40 30.14 9.44
N ASP A 241 23.89 29.57 10.52
CA ASP A 241 23.78 28.13 10.73
C ASP A 241 22.68 27.57 9.81
N LEU A 242 23.10 27.01 8.68
CA LEU A 242 22.17 26.48 7.68
C LEU A 242 21.50 25.19 8.14
N GLU A 243 22.17 24.37 8.95
CA GLU A 243 21.60 23.13 9.47
C GLU A 243 20.51 23.44 10.51
N GLY A 244 20.78 24.37 11.43
CA GLY A 244 19.78 24.84 12.39
C GLY A 244 18.59 25.54 11.73
N LEU A 245 18.84 26.31 10.66
CA LEU A 245 17.78 26.92 9.86
C LEU A 245 16.94 25.86 9.13
N ALA A 246 17.58 24.89 8.47
CA ALA A 246 16.90 23.79 7.80
C ALA A 246 16.02 22.99 8.77
N ALA A 247 16.52 22.64 9.95
CA ALA A 247 15.76 21.94 10.98
C ALA A 247 14.60 22.77 11.58
N THR A 248 14.69 24.10 11.51
CA THR A 248 13.60 24.99 11.95
C THR A 248 12.52 25.10 10.87
N VAL A 249 12.92 25.19 9.59
CA VAL A 249 11.99 25.13 8.46
C VAL A 249 11.29 23.77 8.40
N GLU A 250 12.03 22.67 8.51
CA GLU A 250 11.46 21.31 8.52
C GLU A 250 10.33 21.18 9.55
N ARG A 251 10.62 21.49 10.83
CA ARG A 251 9.61 21.42 11.89
C ARG A 251 8.42 22.35 11.65
N ALA A 252 8.66 23.58 11.19
CA ALA A 252 7.57 24.52 10.97
C ALA A 252 6.63 24.07 9.85
N VAL A 253 7.16 23.50 8.77
CA VAL A 253 6.33 22.96 7.68
C VAL A 253 5.64 21.67 8.15
N GLU A 254 6.34 20.75 8.83
CA GLU A 254 5.74 19.53 9.37
C GLU A 254 4.57 19.86 10.33
N ASP A 255 4.79 20.73 11.33
CA ASP A 255 3.78 21.11 12.33
C ASP A 255 2.53 21.76 11.69
N ARG A 256 2.72 22.53 10.61
CA ARG A 256 1.62 23.23 9.92
C ARG A 256 0.86 22.34 8.95
N LEU A 257 1.54 21.38 8.31
CA LEU A 257 0.89 20.40 7.45
C LEU A 257 0.25 19.25 8.25
N ALA A 258 0.67 19.03 9.50
CA ALA A 258 0.21 17.91 10.33
C ALA A 258 -1.32 17.78 10.45
N PRO A 259 -2.12 18.85 10.64
CA PRO A 259 -3.58 18.72 10.71
C PRO A 259 -4.18 18.17 9.41
N MET A 260 -3.75 18.69 8.27
CA MET A 260 -4.25 18.29 6.95
C MET A 260 -3.84 16.85 6.63
N VAL A 261 -2.56 16.52 6.83
CA VAL A 261 -2.03 15.18 6.52
C VAL A 261 -2.57 14.13 7.49
N SER A 262 -2.76 14.47 8.77
CA SER A 262 -3.33 13.54 9.75
C SER A 262 -4.83 13.31 9.54
N GLU A 263 -5.58 14.30 9.08
CA GLU A 263 -6.99 14.10 8.71
C GLU A 263 -7.12 13.11 7.54
N VAL A 264 -6.20 13.23 6.58
CA VAL A 264 -6.30 12.57 5.29
C VAL A 264 -5.64 11.18 5.27
N LEU A 265 -4.42 11.07 5.78
CA LEU A 265 -3.63 9.83 5.81
C LEU A 265 -3.62 9.17 7.20
N ARG A 266 -4.11 9.84 8.25
CA ARG A 266 -3.94 9.41 9.67
C ARG A 266 -2.48 9.32 10.12
N GLU A 267 -1.59 9.94 9.35
CA GLU A 267 -0.13 9.95 9.53
C GLU A 267 0.39 11.36 9.81
N GLN A 268 1.61 11.45 10.36
CA GLN A 268 2.34 12.70 10.44
C GLN A 268 3.08 12.98 9.12
N PRO A 269 3.10 14.23 8.61
CA PRO A 269 3.88 14.59 7.44
C PRO A 269 5.36 14.37 7.72
N ARG A 270 6.06 13.73 6.77
CA ARG A 270 7.50 13.49 6.87
C ARG A 270 8.21 14.28 5.80
N ILE A 271 8.74 15.42 6.20
CA ILE A 271 9.45 16.35 5.33
C ILE A 271 10.94 16.18 5.56
N THR A 272 11.74 16.57 4.60
CA THR A 272 13.19 16.70 4.83
C THR A 272 13.68 17.98 4.20
N VAL A 273 14.49 18.73 4.95
CA VAL A 273 15.10 19.95 4.44
C VAL A 273 16.61 19.78 4.33
N GLY A 274 17.13 19.74 3.10
CA GLY A 274 18.56 19.82 2.86
C GLY A 274 19.03 21.26 2.77
N SER A 275 20.32 21.48 3.03
CA SER A 275 20.93 22.80 2.87
C SER A 275 22.27 22.72 2.14
N ALA A 276 22.59 23.73 1.36
CA ALA A 276 23.85 23.86 0.65
C ALA A 276 24.32 25.31 0.58
N ARG A 277 25.62 25.48 0.34
CA ARG A 277 26.26 26.79 0.13
C ARG A 277 27.34 26.69 -0.92
N VAL A 278 27.37 27.68 -1.82
CA VAL A 278 28.42 27.86 -2.81
C VAL A 278 29.07 29.22 -2.65
N LEU A 279 30.32 29.32 -3.09
CA LEU A 279 31.06 30.57 -3.18
C LEU A 279 31.16 30.99 -4.65
N GLY A 280 31.05 32.28 -4.89
CA GLY A 280 31.20 32.87 -6.20
C GLY A 280 32.64 32.67 -6.72
N ASN A 281 32.76 32.27 -7.97
CA ASN A 281 34.03 32.10 -8.66
C ASN A 281 33.98 32.84 -9.99
N SER A 282 34.75 33.92 -10.11
CA SER A 282 34.79 34.76 -11.31
C SER A 282 35.26 34.02 -12.58
N LEU A 283 35.90 32.86 -12.44
CA LEU A 283 36.35 32.03 -13.57
C LEU A 283 35.26 31.11 -14.13
N LEU A 284 34.12 30.97 -13.43
CA LEU A 284 33.01 30.11 -13.83
C LEU A 284 31.79 30.96 -14.15
N ARG A 285 30.95 30.46 -15.07
CA ARG A 285 29.64 31.05 -15.33
C ARG A 285 28.77 31.00 -14.07
N PRO A 286 28.17 32.12 -13.62
CA PRO A 286 27.32 32.16 -12.43
C PRO A 286 26.17 31.15 -12.46
N GLU A 287 25.60 30.89 -13.63
CA GLU A 287 24.54 29.90 -13.85
C GLU A 287 25.03 28.49 -13.50
N ARG A 288 26.29 28.17 -13.81
CA ARG A 288 26.91 26.89 -13.45
C ARG A 288 27.12 26.75 -11.95
N ILE A 289 27.44 27.85 -11.27
CA ILE A 289 27.58 27.86 -9.81
C ILE A 289 26.20 27.73 -9.14
N ALA A 290 25.17 28.40 -9.67
CA ALA A 290 23.79 28.28 -9.20
C ALA A 290 23.23 26.87 -9.42
N ALA A 291 23.47 26.25 -10.58
CA ALA A 291 23.09 24.87 -10.84
C ALA A 291 23.82 23.89 -9.88
N ARG A 292 25.10 24.13 -9.58
CA ARG A 292 25.83 23.37 -8.56
C ARG A 292 25.20 23.52 -7.17
N LEU A 293 24.80 24.73 -6.77
CA LEU A 293 24.12 24.94 -5.49
C LEU A 293 22.85 24.09 -5.35
N VAL A 294 22.03 24.07 -6.40
CA VAL A 294 20.82 23.24 -6.46
C VAL A 294 21.17 21.76 -6.34
N SER A 295 22.14 21.28 -7.12
CA SER A 295 22.62 19.90 -7.06
C SER A 295 23.16 19.51 -5.67
N ASP A 296 23.93 20.41 -5.03
CA ASP A 296 24.47 20.20 -3.70
C ASP A 296 23.34 20.16 -2.64
N ALA A 297 22.28 20.98 -2.80
CA ALA A 297 21.10 20.98 -1.93
C ALA A 297 20.28 19.68 -2.06
N ILE A 298 20.10 19.18 -3.29
CA ILE A 298 19.46 17.88 -3.56
C ILE A 298 20.26 16.75 -2.89
N ALA A 299 21.58 16.73 -3.08
CA ALA A 299 22.45 15.73 -2.46
C ALA A 299 22.41 15.80 -0.92
N ALA A 300 22.40 17.01 -0.35
CA ALA A 300 22.27 17.21 1.09
C ALA A 300 20.92 16.69 1.63
N THR A 301 19.83 16.91 0.90
CA THR A 301 18.49 16.42 1.25
C THR A 301 18.45 14.89 1.23
N ARG A 302 19.01 14.26 0.19
CA ARG A 302 19.13 12.80 0.11
C ARG A 302 19.91 12.23 1.29
N ASN A 303 21.06 12.82 1.61
CA ASN A 303 21.87 12.38 2.76
C ASN A 303 21.12 12.53 4.09
N ALA A 304 20.35 13.62 4.26
CA ALA A 304 19.52 13.84 5.45
C ALA A 304 18.40 12.79 5.56
N ARG A 305 17.76 12.44 4.44
CA ARG A 305 16.76 11.36 4.35
C ARG A 305 17.34 10.02 4.74
N GLU A 306 18.48 9.63 4.16
CA GLU A 306 19.16 8.36 4.49
C GLU A 306 19.51 8.29 5.99
N ARG A 307 19.99 9.39 6.59
CA ARG A 307 20.23 9.46 8.03
C ARG A 307 18.95 9.35 8.87
N LYS A 308 17.84 9.96 8.43
CA LYS A 308 16.53 9.87 9.10
C LYS A 308 16.03 8.41 9.04
N ALA A 309 16.06 7.79 7.86
CA ALA A 309 15.70 6.38 7.65
C ALA A 309 16.53 5.42 8.51
N HIS A 310 17.86 5.63 8.64
CA HIS A 310 18.69 4.82 9.53
C HIS A 310 18.31 4.95 11.02
N ARG A 311 17.99 6.16 11.49
CA ARG A 311 17.50 6.37 12.86
C ARG A 311 16.13 5.74 13.07
N ASP A 312 15.24 5.88 12.10
CA ASP A 312 13.89 5.34 12.15
C ASP A 312 13.94 3.80 12.16
N ARG A 313 14.82 3.18 11.35
CA ARG A 313 15.09 1.74 11.38
C ARG A 313 15.55 1.27 12.76
N SER A 314 16.56 1.93 13.34
CA SER A 314 17.06 1.57 14.68
C SER A 314 15.96 1.70 15.73
N THR A 315 15.21 2.79 15.71
CA THR A 315 14.12 3.05 16.65
C THR A 315 13.02 1.98 16.53
N LEU A 316 12.67 1.61 15.30
CA LEU A 316 11.65 0.60 15.04
C LEU A 316 12.13 -0.81 15.46
N GLN A 317 13.41 -1.13 15.23
CA GLN A 317 14.01 -2.37 15.73
C GLN A 317 13.93 -2.46 17.26
N ASP A 318 14.25 -1.38 17.97
CA ASP A 318 14.13 -1.33 19.43
C ASP A 318 12.69 -1.53 19.90
N ILE A 319 11.71 -0.94 19.20
CA ILE A 319 10.28 -1.12 19.47
C ILE A 319 9.83 -2.57 19.24
N ILE A 320 10.28 -3.20 18.15
CA ILE A 320 9.93 -4.58 17.76
C ILE A 320 10.54 -5.62 18.70
N LEU A 321 11.79 -5.40 19.13
CA LEU A 321 12.53 -6.29 20.02
C LEU A 321 12.15 -6.11 21.49
N GLY A 322 11.79 -4.90 21.90
CA GLY A 322 11.33 -4.59 23.25
C GLY A 322 9.81 -4.70 23.45
N ASP A 323 9.33 -4.15 24.56
CA ASP A 323 7.90 -4.04 24.89
C ASP A 323 7.34 -2.64 24.55
N GLY A 324 7.82 -2.05 23.44
CA GLY A 324 7.42 -0.71 23.00
C GLY A 324 6.01 -0.63 22.38
N LEU A 325 5.42 -1.78 22.05
CA LEU A 325 4.08 -1.92 21.48
C LEU A 325 3.07 -2.22 22.58
N THR A 326 1.91 -1.56 22.50
CA THR A 326 0.81 -1.75 23.45
C THR A 326 -0.46 -2.16 22.72
N SER A 327 -1.09 -3.24 23.18
CA SER A 327 -2.36 -3.73 22.64
C SER A 327 -3.55 -3.08 23.35
N PHE A 328 -4.53 -2.67 22.56
CA PHE A 328 -5.86 -2.27 23.01
C PHE A 328 -6.90 -3.21 22.42
N TYR A 329 -8.02 -3.39 23.09
CA TYR A 329 -9.10 -4.25 22.65
C TYR A 329 -10.41 -3.48 22.57
N GLN A 330 -11.15 -3.69 21.49
CA GLN A 330 -12.47 -3.11 21.29
C GLN A 330 -13.51 -4.21 21.03
N PRO A 331 -14.68 -4.20 21.69
CA PRO A 331 -15.65 -5.28 21.58
C PRO A 331 -16.45 -5.17 20.28
N ILE A 332 -16.69 -6.35 19.70
CA ILE A 332 -17.67 -6.61 18.65
C ILE A 332 -18.92 -7.17 19.34
N VAL A 333 -20.05 -6.52 19.14
CA VAL A 333 -21.26 -6.73 19.94
C VAL A 333 -22.39 -7.25 19.07
N ASP A 334 -23.17 -8.21 19.59
CA ASP A 334 -24.47 -8.57 19.02
C ASP A 334 -25.45 -7.41 19.22
N LEU A 335 -25.86 -6.78 18.12
CA LEU A 335 -26.72 -5.59 18.12
C LEU A 335 -28.13 -5.89 18.67
N GLY A 336 -28.54 -7.16 18.71
CA GLY A 336 -29.81 -7.62 19.25
C GLY A 336 -29.77 -7.92 20.74
N SER A 337 -28.78 -8.71 21.17
CA SER A 337 -28.70 -9.19 22.56
C SER A 337 -27.84 -8.31 23.48
N SER A 338 -27.00 -7.43 22.93
CA SER A 338 -25.95 -6.66 23.61
C SER A 338 -24.82 -7.50 24.22
N ASP A 339 -24.73 -8.78 23.85
CA ASP A 339 -23.65 -9.65 24.30
C ASP A 339 -22.40 -9.42 23.45
N ILE A 340 -21.25 -9.62 24.09
CA ILE A 340 -19.97 -9.49 23.41
C ILE A 340 -19.74 -10.76 22.61
N PHE A 341 -19.52 -10.59 21.32
CA PHE A 341 -19.24 -11.69 20.40
C PHE A 341 -17.73 -11.95 20.31
N ALA A 342 -16.96 -10.89 20.20
CA ALA A 342 -15.52 -10.94 20.02
C ALA A 342 -14.86 -9.62 20.43
N TYR A 343 -13.54 -9.57 20.37
CA TYR A 343 -12.76 -8.35 20.49
C TYR A 343 -11.82 -8.20 19.31
N GLU A 344 -11.58 -6.97 18.88
CA GLU A 344 -10.53 -6.63 17.93
C GLU A 344 -9.29 -6.11 18.68
N ALA A 345 -8.12 -6.62 18.33
CA ALA A 345 -6.84 -6.15 18.83
C ALA A 345 -6.32 -4.98 17.98
N LEU A 346 -6.04 -3.87 18.66
CA LEU A 346 -5.56 -2.62 18.08
C LEU A 346 -4.21 -2.27 18.71
N THR A 347 -3.13 -2.34 17.94
CA THR A 347 -1.80 -1.97 18.45
C THR A 347 -1.63 -0.46 18.48
N ARG A 348 -0.87 0.04 19.45
CA ARG A 348 -0.31 1.40 19.51
C ARG A 348 1.18 1.29 19.75
N GLY A 349 1.95 2.18 19.13
CA GLY A 349 3.38 2.30 19.46
C GLY A 349 3.61 3.07 20.77
N PRO A 350 4.86 3.48 21.03
CA PRO A 350 5.22 4.12 22.29
C PRO A 350 4.44 5.41 22.56
N ARG A 351 3.79 5.48 23.73
CA ARG A 351 2.94 6.60 24.14
C ARG A 351 3.70 7.93 24.20
N GLY A 352 3.07 9.01 23.73
CA GLY A 352 3.63 10.35 23.72
C GLY A 352 4.67 10.61 22.64
N THR A 353 4.84 9.66 21.70
CA THR A 353 5.72 9.80 20.55
C THR A 353 4.91 9.89 19.25
N ALA A 354 5.52 10.36 18.16
CA ALA A 354 4.89 10.32 16.84
C ALA A 354 4.52 8.89 16.39
N LEU A 355 5.22 7.89 16.95
CA LEU A 355 5.02 6.46 16.67
C LEU A 355 3.85 5.86 17.47
N GLU A 356 3.16 6.63 18.33
CA GLU A 356 1.95 6.15 19.00
C GLU A 356 0.83 5.83 17.98
N SER A 357 0.75 6.61 16.89
CA SER A 357 -0.18 6.37 15.79
C SER A 357 0.23 5.12 14.99
N PRO A 358 -0.68 4.13 14.83
CA PRO A 358 -0.39 2.94 14.03
C PRO A 358 -0.06 3.30 12.58
N ALA A 359 -0.77 4.26 11.98
CA ALA A 359 -0.52 4.63 10.59
C ALA A 359 0.90 5.20 10.43
N THR A 360 1.35 6.08 11.34
CA THR A 360 2.74 6.60 11.31
C THR A 360 3.77 5.50 11.55
N LEU A 361 3.49 4.59 12.49
CA LEU A 361 4.35 3.46 12.79
C LEU A 361 4.54 2.53 11.59
N PHE A 362 3.45 2.17 10.89
CA PHE A 362 3.49 1.32 9.70
C PHE A 362 4.04 2.05 8.47
N ALA A 363 3.78 3.34 8.30
CA ALA A 363 4.39 4.14 7.23
C ALA A 363 5.92 4.23 7.36
N ILE A 364 6.43 4.31 8.60
CA ILE A 364 7.87 4.24 8.85
C ILE A 364 8.40 2.83 8.59
N ALA A 365 7.68 1.80 9.03
CA ALA A 365 8.06 0.41 8.77
C ALA A 365 8.17 0.09 7.28
N ASP A 366 7.23 0.60 6.48
CA ASP A 366 7.23 0.51 5.01
C ASP A 366 8.47 1.16 4.40
N GLU A 367 8.84 2.37 4.84
CA GLU A 367 10.02 3.07 4.33
C GLU A 367 11.35 2.37 4.64
N VAL A 368 11.43 1.68 5.79
CA VAL A 368 12.68 1.07 6.25
C VAL A 368 12.74 -0.44 6.06
N ASP A 369 11.77 -1.00 5.33
CA ASP A 369 11.62 -2.44 5.02
C ASP A 369 11.48 -3.34 6.26
N LEU A 370 10.67 -2.93 7.25
CA LEU A 370 10.40 -3.68 8.49
C LEU A 370 8.91 -3.97 8.74
N THR A 371 8.07 -3.83 7.71
CA THR A 371 6.61 -3.98 7.83
C THR A 371 6.20 -5.37 8.33
N VAL A 372 6.84 -6.42 7.86
CA VAL A 372 6.51 -7.81 8.25
C VAL A 372 6.92 -8.08 9.70
N GLU A 373 8.10 -7.63 10.10
CA GLU A 373 8.62 -7.78 11.46
C GLU A 373 7.75 -7.02 12.46
N LEU A 374 7.31 -5.81 12.10
CA LEU A 374 6.38 -5.02 12.89
C LEU A 374 5.01 -5.69 13.00
N ASP A 375 4.45 -6.16 11.88
CA ASP A 375 3.15 -6.85 11.83
C ASP A 375 3.14 -8.08 12.77
N ARG A 376 4.19 -8.90 12.71
CA ARG A 376 4.36 -10.03 13.62
C ARG A 376 4.53 -9.60 15.07
N ALA A 377 5.24 -8.50 15.34
CA ALA A 377 5.37 -7.95 16.68
C ALA A 377 4.03 -7.49 17.26
N CYS A 378 3.21 -6.82 16.45
CA CYS A 378 1.84 -6.46 16.78
C CYS A 378 1.02 -7.72 17.12
N PHE A 379 1.08 -8.75 16.28
CA PHE A 379 0.38 -10.01 16.49
C PHE A 379 0.79 -10.70 17.81
N ARG A 380 2.11 -10.78 18.08
CA ARG A 380 2.65 -11.32 19.35
C ARG A 380 2.12 -10.54 20.55
N GLY A 381 2.15 -9.21 20.48
CA GLY A 381 1.64 -8.32 21.53
C GLY A 381 0.13 -8.51 21.78
N ALA A 382 -0.65 -8.69 20.72
CA ALA A 382 -2.08 -8.94 20.80
C ALA A 382 -2.41 -10.25 21.53
N LEU A 383 -1.65 -11.32 21.27
CA LEU A 383 -1.86 -12.61 21.95
C LEU A 383 -1.32 -12.64 23.38
N ARG A 384 -0.14 -12.07 23.63
CA ARG A 384 0.45 -12.02 24.99
C ARG A 384 -0.44 -11.29 25.99
N SER A 385 -1.14 -10.26 25.53
CA SER A 385 -2.04 -9.48 26.38
C SER A 385 -3.44 -10.10 26.48
N ALA A 386 -3.73 -11.18 25.74
CA ALA A 386 -5.01 -11.88 25.73
C ALA A 386 -5.12 -13.05 26.71
N LEU A 387 -4.20 -13.20 27.67
CA LEU A 387 -4.25 -14.25 28.71
C LEU A 387 -5.54 -14.24 29.54
N THR A 388 -6.21 -13.09 29.64
CA THR A 388 -7.47 -12.92 30.38
C THR A 388 -8.71 -13.01 29.49
N LEU A 389 -8.55 -13.30 28.20
CA LEU A 389 -9.67 -13.49 27.29
C LEU A 389 -10.44 -14.74 27.70
N GLU A 390 -11.75 -14.60 27.95
CA GLU A 390 -12.57 -15.77 28.22
C GLU A 390 -12.66 -16.65 26.96
N PRO A 391 -12.51 -17.98 27.05
CA PRO A 391 -12.46 -18.89 25.89
C PRO A 391 -13.70 -18.89 25.00
N VAL A 392 -14.81 -18.30 25.46
CA VAL A 392 -16.04 -18.14 24.67
C VAL A 392 -15.91 -17.06 23.60
N HIS A 393 -15.03 -16.08 23.81
CA HIS A 393 -14.85 -14.96 22.91
C HIS A 393 -13.78 -15.28 21.86
N ARG A 394 -13.91 -14.60 20.71
CA ARG A 394 -12.89 -14.59 19.67
C ARG A 394 -12.07 -13.31 19.74
N LEU A 395 -10.85 -13.37 19.25
CA LEU A 395 -9.94 -12.25 19.07
C LEU A 395 -9.64 -12.07 17.59
N PHE A 396 -10.03 -10.93 17.07
CA PHE A 396 -9.68 -10.49 15.72
C PHE A 396 -8.33 -9.79 15.78
N VAL A 397 -7.41 -10.19 14.90
CA VAL A 397 -6.05 -9.67 14.86
C VAL A 397 -5.64 -9.46 13.41
N ASN A 398 -5.18 -8.25 13.12
CA ASN A 398 -4.62 -7.90 11.82
C ASN A 398 -3.36 -8.70 11.52
N LEU A 399 -3.25 -9.22 10.29
CA LEU A 399 -2.07 -9.93 9.81
C LEU A 399 -1.89 -9.75 8.31
N LEU A 400 -0.67 -9.42 7.89
CA LEU A 400 -0.33 -9.28 6.47
C LEU A 400 -0.33 -10.64 5.75
N PRO A 401 -0.78 -10.70 4.48
CA PRO A 401 -0.75 -11.89 3.63
C PRO A 401 0.62 -12.56 3.54
N MET A 402 1.69 -11.77 3.52
CA MET A 402 3.05 -12.30 3.44
C MET A 402 3.44 -13.10 4.69
N SER A 403 2.86 -12.78 5.85
CA SER A 403 3.10 -13.51 7.10
C SER A 403 2.58 -14.95 7.07
N PHE A 404 1.63 -15.27 6.18
CA PHE A 404 1.08 -16.62 6.03
C PHE A 404 2.04 -17.61 5.34
N TYR A 405 3.06 -17.11 4.64
CA TYR A 405 4.06 -17.96 4.00
C TYR A 405 5.11 -18.50 4.98
N ASP A 406 5.13 -18.01 6.22
CA ASP A 406 6.04 -18.47 7.25
C ASP A 406 5.32 -19.45 8.20
N ALA A 407 5.46 -20.74 7.89
CA ALA A 407 4.92 -21.81 8.70
C ALA A 407 5.54 -21.83 10.12
N GLY A 408 6.81 -21.44 10.27
CA GLY A 408 7.46 -21.37 11.58
C GLY A 408 6.80 -20.35 12.50
N PHE A 409 6.40 -19.20 11.94
CA PHE A 409 5.67 -18.18 12.68
C PHE A 409 4.29 -18.68 13.13
N ILE A 410 3.44 -19.18 12.23
CA ILE A 410 2.06 -19.53 12.59
C ILE A 410 1.98 -20.87 13.34
N GLU A 411 2.65 -21.92 12.86
CA GLU A 411 2.49 -23.26 13.42
C GLU A 411 3.25 -23.44 14.75
N VAL A 412 4.42 -22.82 14.88
CA VAL A 412 5.26 -22.97 16.08
C VAL A 412 5.05 -21.82 17.04
N GLU A 413 5.34 -20.59 16.62
CA GLU A 413 5.33 -19.44 17.54
C GLU A 413 3.92 -19.09 18.01
N VAL A 414 2.98 -18.90 17.08
CA VAL A 414 1.58 -18.63 17.42
C VAL A 414 0.96 -19.81 18.16
N GLY A 415 1.23 -21.06 17.74
CA GLY A 415 0.78 -22.25 18.46
C GLY A 415 1.21 -22.28 19.94
N ASN A 416 2.45 -21.90 20.23
CA ASN A 416 2.96 -21.79 21.60
C ASN A 416 2.31 -20.66 22.40
N LEU A 417 2.06 -19.51 21.76
CA LEU A 417 1.37 -18.37 22.40
C LEU A 417 -0.07 -18.73 22.76
N LEU A 418 -0.80 -19.39 21.86
CA LEU A 418 -2.17 -19.84 22.10
C LEU A 418 -2.21 -20.84 23.25
N SER A 419 -1.31 -21.83 23.23
CA SER A 419 -1.20 -22.82 24.30
C SER A 419 -0.92 -22.17 25.67
N SER A 420 -0.06 -21.16 25.70
CA SER A 420 0.26 -20.42 26.93
C SER A 420 -0.90 -19.56 27.44
N ALA A 421 -1.78 -19.11 26.53
CA ALA A 421 -2.98 -18.35 26.85
C ALA A 421 -4.23 -19.22 27.14
N GLY A 422 -4.12 -20.54 27.01
CA GLY A 422 -5.28 -21.43 27.09
C GLY A 422 -6.29 -21.23 25.96
N LEU A 423 -5.83 -20.69 24.83
CA LEU A 423 -6.63 -20.44 23.63
C LEU A 423 -6.37 -21.52 22.58
N THR A 424 -7.30 -21.66 21.66
CA THR A 424 -7.20 -22.54 20.49
C THR A 424 -7.23 -21.72 19.20
N PRO A 425 -6.83 -22.28 18.05
CA PRO A 425 -6.98 -21.60 16.76
C PRO A 425 -8.40 -21.04 16.51
N ALA A 426 -9.44 -21.72 17.01
CA ALA A 426 -10.85 -21.28 16.89
C ALA A 426 -11.17 -19.96 17.64
N ASN A 427 -10.29 -19.54 18.56
CA ASN A 427 -10.41 -18.26 19.24
C ASN A 427 -9.85 -17.12 18.40
N ILE A 428 -9.06 -17.37 17.35
CA ILE A 428 -8.39 -16.31 16.59
C ILE A 428 -9.03 -16.14 15.22
N VAL A 429 -9.25 -14.88 14.84
CA VAL A 429 -9.70 -14.48 13.52
C VAL A 429 -8.65 -13.58 12.89
N PHE A 430 -8.08 -13.98 11.76
CA PHE A 430 -7.16 -13.14 11.01
C PHE A 430 -7.93 -12.07 10.23
N GLU A 431 -7.60 -10.81 10.44
CA GLU A 431 -8.08 -9.70 9.62
C GLU A 431 -7.10 -9.43 8.49
N ILE A 432 -7.59 -9.50 7.25
CA ILE A 432 -6.83 -9.19 6.05
C ILE A 432 -7.48 -7.96 5.43
N THR A 433 -6.72 -6.88 5.31
CA THR A 433 -7.22 -5.69 4.60
C THR A 433 -7.36 -5.97 3.10
N GLU A 434 -8.44 -5.47 2.52
CA GLU A 434 -8.77 -5.61 1.11
C GLU A 434 -7.77 -4.91 0.16
N ARG A 435 -7.03 -3.91 0.65
CA ARG A 435 -6.16 -3.04 -0.17
C ARG A 435 -4.84 -3.67 -0.61
N LEU A 436 -4.50 -4.86 -0.13
CA LEU A 436 -3.18 -5.42 -0.35
C LEU A 436 -3.03 -5.98 -1.77
N ALA A 437 -1.97 -5.55 -2.46
CA ALA A 437 -1.54 -6.13 -3.71
C ALA A 437 -0.96 -7.53 -3.44
N ILE A 438 -1.80 -8.56 -3.54
CA ILE A 438 -1.34 -9.94 -3.37
C ILE A 438 -0.73 -10.41 -4.69
N GLU A 439 0.60 -10.27 -4.82
CA GLU A 439 1.35 -10.67 -6.02
C GLU A 439 1.05 -12.11 -6.46
N ASN A 440 0.91 -13.03 -5.49
CA ASN A 440 0.58 -14.43 -5.74
C ASN A 440 -0.70 -14.85 -4.99
N PHE A 441 -1.84 -14.37 -5.48
CA PHE A 441 -3.15 -14.64 -4.88
C PHE A 441 -3.46 -16.14 -4.72
N ALA A 442 -3.05 -16.96 -5.69
CA ALA A 442 -3.26 -18.41 -5.63
C ALA A 442 -2.47 -19.07 -4.48
N SER A 443 -1.20 -18.70 -4.30
CA SER A 443 -0.39 -19.21 -3.17
C SER A 443 -0.91 -18.73 -1.83
N PHE A 444 -1.31 -17.46 -1.74
CA PHE A 444 -1.92 -16.92 -0.53
C PHE A 444 -3.19 -17.68 -0.15
N LYS A 445 -4.11 -17.89 -1.12
CA LYS A 445 -5.34 -18.64 -0.90
C LYS A 445 -5.08 -20.06 -0.41
N ARG A 446 -4.04 -20.74 -0.94
CA ARG A 446 -3.64 -22.07 -0.46
C ARG A 446 -3.09 -22.04 0.97
N ALA A 447 -2.23 -21.07 1.28
CA ALA A 447 -1.69 -20.90 2.63
C ALA A 447 -2.81 -20.63 3.64
N LEU A 448 -3.70 -19.69 3.31
CA LEU A 448 -4.87 -19.35 4.13
C LEU A 448 -5.77 -20.58 4.36
N ALA A 449 -6.02 -21.38 3.32
CA ALA A 449 -6.82 -22.61 3.42
C ALA A 449 -6.22 -23.66 4.38
N THR A 450 -4.90 -23.69 4.54
CA THR A 450 -4.23 -24.54 5.54
C THR A 450 -4.58 -24.09 6.96
N TYR A 451 -4.49 -22.79 7.25
CA TYR A 451 -4.76 -22.28 8.59
C TYR A 451 -6.27 -22.28 8.92
N THR A 452 -7.15 -22.07 7.95
CA THR A 452 -8.59 -22.25 8.19
C THR A 452 -8.93 -23.70 8.54
N ARG A 453 -8.25 -24.69 7.94
CA ARG A 453 -8.41 -26.12 8.31
C ARG A 453 -7.89 -26.42 9.71
N MET A 454 -6.90 -25.67 10.21
CA MET A 454 -6.45 -25.76 11.60
C MET A 454 -7.45 -25.14 12.59
N GLY A 455 -8.46 -24.42 12.11
CA GLY A 455 -9.52 -23.82 12.91
C GLY A 455 -9.44 -22.30 13.05
N PHE A 456 -8.47 -21.62 12.43
CA PHE A 456 -8.43 -20.17 12.45
C PHE A 456 -9.62 -19.56 11.67
N GLY A 457 -10.21 -18.51 12.22
CA GLY A 457 -11.17 -17.66 11.51
C GLY A 457 -10.48 -16.70 10.55
N VAL A 458 -11.23 -16.17 9.59
CA VAL A 458 -10.73 -15.19 8.61
C VAL A 458 -11.79 -14.12 8.40
N ALA A 459 -11.35 -12.87 8.42
CA ALA A 459 -12.13 -11.68 8.13
C ALA A 459 -11.47 -10.88 7.01
N ILE A 460 -12.28 -10.31 6.12
CA ILE A 460 -11.83 -9.24 5.22
C ILE A 460 -12.22 -7.90 5.82
N ASP A 461 -11.25 -7.01 5.93
CA ASP A 461 -11.40 -5.70 6.56
C ASP A 461 -11.58 -4.57 5.54
N ASP A 462 -12.21 -3.48 5.97
CA ASP A 462 -12.40 -2.23 5.22
C ASP A 462 -13.24 -2.32 3.91
N VAL A 463 -14.15 -3.29 3.83
CA VAL A 463 -15.02 -3.46 2.66
C VAL A 463 -15.99 -2.29 2.53
N GLY A 464 -16.07 -1.72 1.32
CA GLY A 464 -16.90 -0.55 1.00
C GLY A 464 -16.13 0.75 0.79
N THR A 465 -14.80 0.71 0.82
CA THR A 465 -13.95 1.86 0.50
C THR A 465 -13.66 1.95 -1.02
N ARG A 466 -13.00 3.04 -1.45
CA ARG A 466 -12.58 3.21 -2.85
C ARG A 466 -11.67 2.02 -3.20
N HIS A 467 -11.97 1.28 -4.26
CA HIS A 467 -11.28 0.05 -4.71
C HIS A 467 -11.70 -1.29 -4.08
N SER A 468 -12.90 -1.42 -3.48
CA SER A 468 -13.34 -2.74 -3.02
C SER A 468 -13.39 -3.78 -4.13
N ASN A 469 -12.52 -4.79 -4.02
CA ASN A 469 -12.42 -5.92 -4.89
C ASN A 469 -13.32 -7.06 -4.39
N LEU A 470 -14.60 -6.97 -4.74
CA LEU A 470 -15.58 -8.01 -4.43
C LEU A 470 -15.15 -9.40 -4.94
N GLU A 471 -14.34 -9.46 -6.00
CA GLU A 471 -13.75 -10.69 -6.50
C GLU A 471 -12.86 -11.36 -5.45
N THR A 472 -12.06 -10.58 -4.71
CA THR A 472 -11.22 -11.06 -3.60
C THR A 472 -12.09 -11.67 -2.50
N VAL A 473 -13.15 -10.97 -2.09
CA VAL A 473 -14.10 -11.47 -1.08
C VAL A 473 -14.73 -12.80 -1.53
N MET A 474 -15.23 -12.86 -2.76
CA MET A 474 -15.87 -14.06 -3.31
C MET A 474 -14.87 -15.22 -3.46
N SER A 475 -13.63 -14.94 -3.84
CA SER A 475 -12.63 -15.98 -4.03
C SER A 475 -12.06 -16.51 -2.72
N LEU A 476 -11.88 -15.66 -1.70
CA LEU A 476 -11.37 -16.08 -0.39
C LEU A 476 -12.43 -16.76 0.46
N ARG A 477 -13.73 -16.50 0.22
CA ARG A 477 -14.88 -17.02 1.00
C ARG A 477 -14.62 -16.90 2.53
N PRO A 478 -14.40 -15.67 3.03
CA PRO A 478 -14.06 -15.45 4.43
C PRO A 478 -15.23 -15.81 5.36
N HIS A 479 -14.93 -16.01 6.65
CA HIS A 479 -15.95 -16.21 7.68
C HIS A 479 -16.64 -14.89 8.07
N PHE A 480 -15.90 -13.79 7.98
CA PHE A 480 -16.39 -12.45 8.33
C PHE A 480 -16.07 -11.43 7.25
N ILE A 481 -16.96 -10.46 7.11
CA ILE A 481 -16.75 -9.27 6.28
C ILE A 481 -16.96 -8.06 7.18
N LYS A 482 -15.91 -7.30 7.45
CA LYS A 482 -16.02 -6.05 8.19
C LYS A 482 -16.29 -4.91 7.22
N ILE A 483 -17.37 -4.18 7.48
CA ILE A 483 -17.85 -3.09 6.65
C ILE A 483 -17.29 -1.79 7.19
N SER A 484 -16.53 -1.10 6.34
CA SER A 484 -15.84 0.14 6.69
C SER A 484 -16.79 1.21 7.20
N ASP A 485 -16.27 2.05 8.09
CA ASP A 485 -17.00 3.16 8.72
C ASP A 485 -17.59 4.14 7.70
N VAL A 486 -16.98 4.26 6.51
CA VAL A 486 -17.48 5.08 5.40
C VAL A 486 -18.89 4.68 4.97
N LEU A 487 -19.21 3.38 4.94
CA LEU A 487 -20.56 2.89 4.61
C LEU A 487 -21.51 2.89 5.80
N VAL A 488 -20.98 2.81 7.02
CA VAL A 488 -21.79 2.69 8.24
C VAL A 488 -22.18 4.06 8.81
N ARG A 489 -21.25 5.03 8.88
CA ARG A 489 -21.49 6.35 9.47
C ARG A 489 -22.65 7.06 8.76
N GLY A 490 -23.70 7.40 9.52
CA GLY A 490 -24.87 8.13 8.98
C GLY A 490 -25.73 7.29 8.04
N ILE A 491 -25.64 5.96 8.08
CA ILE A 491 -26.50 5.06 7.29
C ILE A 491 -27.99 5.26 7.60
N ALA A 492 -28.34 5.71 8.81
CA ALA A 492 -29.70 6.07 9.18
C ALA A 492 -30.32 7.19 8.32
N ARG A 493 -29.51 7.96 7.59
CA ARG A 493 -29.96 9.11 6.79
C ARG A 493 -29.70 8.95 5.30
N SER A 494 -29.04 7.87 4.89
CA SER A 494 -28.67 7.64 3.49
C SER A 494 -29.35 6.41 2.93
N THR A 495 -30.31 6.62 2.03
CA THR A 495 -30.95 5.54 1.27
C THR A 495 -29.93 4.78 0.42
N VAL A 496 -28.98 5.49 -0.20
CA VAL A 496 -27.92 4.89 -1.03
C VAL A 496 -27.06 3.93 -0.21
N LYS A 497 -26.59 4.33 0.99
CA LYS A 497 -25.78 3.46 1.84
C LYS A 497 -26.56 2.22 2.28
N ARG A 498 -27.86 2.36 2.57
CA ARG A 498 -28.74 1.21 2.92
C ARG A 498 -28.88 0.22 1.78
N GLU A 499 -29.11 0.67 0.55
CA GLU A 499 -29.24 -0.23 -0.60
C GLU A 499 -27.90 -0.91 -0.94
N MET A 500 -26.79 -0.20 -0.81
CA MET A 500 -25.45 -0.78 -0.94
C MET A 500 -25.22 -1.89 0.09
N LEU A 501 -25.48 -1.62 1.38
CA LEU A 501 -25.33 -2.65 2.42
C LEU A 501 -26.29 -3.82 2.23
N ARG A 502 -27.52 -3.58 1.77
CA ARG A 502 -28.48 -4.66 1.47
C ARG A 502 -27.95 -5.58 0.36
N SER A 503 -27.32 -5.01 -0.67
CA SER A 503 -26.70 -5.77 -1.76
C SER A 503 -25.50 -6.57 -1.26
N LEU A 504 -24.62 -5.95 -0.45
CA LEU A 504 -23.48 -6.63 0.17
C LEU A 504 -23.92 -7.77 1.10
N ARG A 505 -25.02 -7.59 1.84
CA ARG A 505 -25.62 -8.65 2.67
C ARG A 505 -26.01 -9.86 1.86
N HIS A 506 -26.61 -9.67 0.70
CA HIS A 506 -26.97 -10.78 -0.16
C HIS A 506 -25.74 -11.55 -0.66
N ILE A 507 -24.66 -10.84 -0.98
CA ILE A 507 -23.39 -11.47 -1.37
C ILE A 507 -22.79 -12.25 -0.20
N ALA A 508 -22.77 -11.64 1.00
CA ALA A 508 -22.28 -12.28 2.22
C ALA A 508 -23.07 -13.56 2.55
N GLU A 509 -24.39 -13.53 2.44
CA GLU A 509 -25.27 -14.70 2.59
C GLU A 509 -24.94 -15.80 1.58
N THR A 510 -24.61 -15.45 0.33
CA THR A 510 -24.28 -16.42 -0.74
C THR A 510 -22.98 -17.18 -0.47
N ILE A 511 -22.05 -16.60 0.28
CA ILE A 511 -20.76 -17.22 0.65
C ILE A 511 -20.69 -17.62 2.12
N ASP A 512 -21.83 -17.61 2.82
CA ASP A 512 -21.94 -17.93 4.25
C ASP A 512 -21.01 -17.08 5.16
N ALA A 513 -20.79 -15.81 4.77
CA ALA A 513 -20.01 -14.86 5.53
C ALA A 513 -20.89 -14.01 6.45
N VAL A 514 -20.37 -13.73 7.64
CA VAL A 514 -21.03 -12.87 8.63
C VAL A 514 -20.53 -11.43 8.49
N MET A 515 -21.45 -10.49 8.25
CA MET A 515 -21.10 -9.07 8.21
C MET A 515 -20.98 -8.46 9.61
N ILE A 516 -19.97 -7.60 9.78
CA ILE A 516 -19.71 -6.81 10.98
C ILE A 516 -19.66 -5.34 10.58
N ALA A 517 -20.49 -4.50 11.18
CA ALA A 517 -20.50 -3.06 10.89
C ALA A 517 -19.53 -2.29 11.79
N GLU A 518 -18.63 -1.50 11.22
CA GLU A 518 -17.66 -0.71 11.97
C GLU A 518 -18.01 0.77 12.11
N GLY A 519 -17.36 1.46 13.04
CA GLY A 519 -17.49 2.91 13.18
C GLY A 519 -18.86 3.38 13.66
N ILE A 520 -19.59 2.52 14.39
CA ILE A 520 -20.89 2.87 14.97
C ILE A 520 -20.70 3.91 16.10
N GLU A 521 -21.18 5.12 15.86
CA GLU A 521 -21.09 6.23 16.82
C GLU A 521 -22.46 6.70 17.34
N ARG A 522 -23.56 6.24 16.73
CA ARG A 522 -24.92 6.70 17.05
C ARG A 522 -25.93 5.56 17.10
N LEU A 523 -26.91 5.68 18.00
CA LEU A 523 -28.03 4.75 18.12
C LEU A 523 -28.88 4.66 16.84
N GLU A 524 -29.11 5.77 16.15
CA GLU A 524 -29.88 5.80 14.89
C GLU A 524 -29.28 4.86 13.83
N ASP A 525 -27.95 4.78 13.76
CA ASP A 525 -27.24 3.90 12.83
C ASP A 525 -27.38 2.43 13.27
N VAL A 526 -27.35 2.13 14.57
CA VAL A 526 -27.62 0.77 15.08
C VAL A 526 -29.00 0.27 14.68
N VAL A 527 -30.03 1.11 14.80
CA VAL A 527 -31.40 0.78 14.38
C VAL A 527 -31.42 0.40 12.90
N ALA A 528 -30.86 1.26 12.05
CA ALA A 528 -30.82 1.04 10.62
C ALA A 528 -30.05 -0.24 10.23
N LEU A 529 -28.93 -0.54 10.90
CA LEU A 529 -28.15 -1.77 10.67
C LEU A 529 -28.95 -3.02 11.06
N ARG A 530 -29.68 -2.98 12.18
CA ARG A 530 -30.56 -4.09 12.61
C ARG A 530 -31.71 -4.31 11.64
N ASP A 531 -32.33 -3.24 11.14
CA ASP A 531 -33.40 -3.33 10.14
C ASP A 531 -32.88 -3.91 8.81
N LEU A 532 -31.61 -3.66 8.49
CA LEU A 532 -30.89 -4.30 7.39
C LEU A 532 -30.46 -5.74 7.71
N GLY A 533 -30.76 -6.28 8.89
CA GLY A 533 -30.44 -7.65 9.28
C GLY A 533 -28.97 -7.88 9.67
N LEU A 534 -28.18 -6.83 9.88
CA LEU A 534 -26.81 -7.00 10.39
C LEU A 534 -26.86 -7.31 11.88
N ARG A 535 -26.21 -8.41 12.25
CA ARG A 535 -26.23 -8.93 13.62
C ARG A 535 -25.15 -8.33 14.50
N TYR A 536 -23.97 -8.08 13.97
CA TYR A 536 -22.81 -7.67 14.74
C TYR A 536 -22.33 -6.27 14.34
N GLY A 537 -21.82 -5.53 15.32
CA GLY A 537 -21.22 -4.24 15.06
C GLY A 537 -20.26 -3.79 16.15
N GLN A 538 -19.45 -2.80 15.80
CA GLN A 538 -18.38 -2.24 16.60
C GLN A 538 -18.33 -0.72 16.42
N GLY A 539 -17.96 -0.01 17.48
CA GLY A 539 -17.77 1.44 17.42
C GLY A 539 -17.84 2.10 18.79
N TYR A 540 -17.59 3.40 18.83
CA TYR A 540 -17.52 4.18 20.08
C TYR A 540 -18.84 4.27 20.82
N TYR A 541 -19.96 4.09 20.11
CA TYR A 541 -21.26 3.98 20.76
C TYR A 541 -21.31 2.76 21.71
N MET A 542 -20.69 1.64 21.35
CA MET A 542 -20.66 0.43 22.18
C MET A 542 -19.65 0.55 23.31
N ALA A 543 -18.37 0.70 22.94
CA ALA A 543 -17.24 0.92 23.83
C ALA A 543 -16.03 1.43 23.03
N ARG A 544 -15.17 2.20 23.71
CA ARG A 544 -13.88 2.61 23.17
C ARG A 544 -12.82 1.52 23.39
N PRO A 545 -11.76 1.46 22.56
CA PRO A 545 -10.63 0.58 22.81
C PRO A 545 -9.98 0.82 24.19
N SER A 546 -9.56 -0.25 24.86
CA SER A 546 -8.86 -0.17 26.16
C SER A 546 -7.77 -1.26 26.28
N GLN A 547 -6.77 -1.12 27.16
CA GLN A 547 -5.73 -2.17 27.34
C GLN A 547 -6.26 -3.49 27.94
N GLY A 548 -7.45 -3.48 28.54
CA GLY A 548 -8.17 -4.69 28.93
C GLY A 548 -9.30 -5.01 27.95
N PHE A 549 -10.16 -5.96 28.30
CA PHE A 549 -11.35 -6.31 27.54
C PHE A 549 -12.56 -5.50 28.05
N PRO A 550 -12.90 -4.34 27.43
CA PRO A 550 -13.93 -3.47 27.97
C PRO A 550 -15.32 -4.04 27.65
N THR A 551 -16.25 -3.86 28.58
CA THR A 551 -17.65 -4.28 28.38
C THR A 551 -18.49 -3.15 27.79
N VAL A 552 -19.64 -3.52 27.22
CA VAL A 552 -20.64 -2.54 26.74
C VAL A 552 -21.21 -1.77 27.93
N ARG A 553 -21.31 -0.44 27.80
CA ARG A 553 -21.86 0.45 28.84
C ARG A 553 -23.31 0.07 29.19
N ASP A 554 -23.68 0.14 30.48
CA ASP A 554 -25.01 -0.25 30.94
C ASP A 554 -26.15 0.56 30.30
N GLU A 555 -25.93 1.84 30.04
CA GLU A 555 -26.88 2.72 29.33
C GLU A 555 -27.19 2.18 27.93
N VAL A 556 -26.12 1.86 27.18
CA VAL A 556 -26.20 1.31 25.82
C VAL A 556 -26.86 -0.07 25.84
N ARG A 557 -26.52 -0.91 26.82
CA ARG A 557 -27.15 -2.22 27.05
C ARG A 557 -28.67 -2.07 27.25
N GLY A 558 -29.08 -1.07 28.03
CA GLY A 558 -30.49 -0.74 28.26
C GLY A 558 -31.20 -0.31 26.97
N GLU A 559 -30.59 0.59 26.20
CA GLU A 559 -31.12 1.08 24.91
C GLU A 559 -31.32 -0.07 23.90
N LEU A 560 -30.29 -0.91 23.70
CA LEU A 560 -30.35 -2.05 22.77
C LEU A 560 -31.41 -3.08 23.17
N ARG A 561 -31.57 -3.37 24.48
CA ARG A 561 -32.58 -4.31 24.99
C ARG A 561 -34.00 -3.76 24.88
N ASN A 562 -34.19 -2.46 25.11
CA ASN A 562 -35.49 -1.81 24.97
C ASN A 562 -35.96 -1.82 23.51
N MET A 563 -35.06 -1.67 22.55
CA MET A 563 -35.39 -1.81 21.12
C MET A 563 -35.92 -3.20 20.77
N THR A 564 -35.32 -4.27 21.30
CA THR A 564 -35.75 -5.65 21.05
C THR A 564 -37.13 -5.96 21.63
N ARG A 565 -37.58 -5.20 22.65
CA ARG A 565 -38.94 -5.28 23.21
C ARG A 565 -39.98 -4.44 22.45
N SER A 566 -39.53 -3.52 21.60
CA SER A 566 -40.38 -2.53 20.92
C SER A 566 -40.73 -2.91 19.48
N THR A 567 -40.12 -3.95 18.91
CA THR A 567 -40.50 -4.48 17.59
C THR A 567 -41.83 -5.23 17.74
N PRO A 568 -42.95 -4.78 17.14
CA PRO A 568 -44.20 -5.51 17.22
C PRO A 568 -44.04 -6.82 16.46
N SER A 569 -44.38 -7.95 17.09
CA SER A 569 -44.78 -9.13 16.33
C SER A 569 -45.89 -8.69 15.38
N VAL A 570 -45.71 -8.92 14.08
CA VAL A 570 -46.75 -8.68 13.08
C VAL A 570 -48.00 -9.42 13.53
N LEU A 571 -48.96 -8.66 14.07
CA LEU A 571 -50.33 -9.08 14.26
C LEU A 571 -50.90 -9.25 12.86
N VAL A 572 -51.11 -10.50 12.46
CA VAL A 572 -51.99 -10.83 11.35
C VAL A 572 -53.39 -10.42 11.80
N THR A 573 -53.80 -9.22 11.44
CA THR A 573 -55.20 -8.80 11.53
C THR A 573 -55.93 -9.40 10.34
N SER A 574 -56.78 -10.38 10.63
CA SER A 574 -57.86 -10.81 9.76
C SER A 574 -58.90 -9.69 9.67
N ASP A 575 -59.10 -9.13 8.49
CA ASP A 575 -60.37 -8.53 8.09
C ASP A 575 -60.69 -9.07 6.69
N ASP A 576 -61.87 -9.68 6.60
CA ASP A 576 -62.51 -10.29 5.44
C ASP A 576 -63.17 -9.25 4.51
N GLU A 577 -63.60 -9.75 3.34
CA GLU A 577 -64.51 -9.18 2.30
C GLU A 577 -63.81 -8.30 1.24
N ASP A 578 -63.86 -8.55 -0.08
CA ASP A 578 -64.60 -9.48 -0.94
C ASP A 578 -63.96 -9.52 -2.36
N ASP A 579 -64.43 -10.48 -3.17
CA ASP A 579 -64.39 -10.62 -4.65
C ASP A 579 -63.28 -11.47 -5.34
N ASP A 580 -63.65 -12.74 -5.54
CA ASP A 580 -63.81 -13.44 -6.84
C ASP A 580 -62.61 -13.66 -7.80
N GLU A 581 -62.13 -14.91 -7.90
CA GLU A 581 -62.39 -15.85 -9.02
C GLU A 581 -61.38 -17.04 -9.04
N ASP A 582 -61.94 -18.25 -8.93
CA ASP A 582 -61.55 -19.55 -9.52
C ASP A 582 -60.07 -19.95 -9.70
N ARG A 583 -59.66 -21.02 -8.98
CA ARG A 583 -59.30 -22.34 -9.57
C ARG A 583 -58.92 -23.41 -8.53
N ASP A 584 -59.76 -24.43 -8.45
CA ASP A 584 -59.51 -25.89 -8.31
C ASP A 584 -58.37 -26.43 -7.40
N LEU A 585 -58.78 -26.81 -6.17
CA LEU A 585 -58.69 -28.15 -5.50
C LEU A 585 -57.36 -28.97 -5.43
N PRO A 586 -57.16 -29.87 -4.42
CA PRO A 586 -58.05 -30.25 -3.31
C PRO A 586 -57.45 -30.20 -1.88
N ARG A 587 -58.37 -30.08 -0.93
CA ARG A 587 -58.21 -30.24 0.53
C ARG A 587 -58.27 -31.70 0.96
N SER A 588 -57.48 -32.03 1.99
CA SER A 588 -57.80 -32.94 3.13
C SER A 588 -56.83 -32.58 4.27
N VAL A 589 -57.17 -31.91 5.38
CA VAL A 589 -58.08 -32.26 6.51
C VAL A 589 -57.64 -33.60 7.15
N ALA A 590 -57.27 -33.76 8.42
CA ALA A 590 -57.42 -32.97 9.64
C ALA A 590 -56.41 -33.38 10.73
N LEU A 591 -56.21 -32.44 11.66
CA LEU A 591 -55.88 -32.53 13.09
C LEU A 591 -55.76 -33.91 13.75
N GLY A 592 -54.70 -34.06 14.54
CA GLY A 592 -54.61 -35.06 15.60
C GLY A 592 -53.41 -34.86 16.54
N SER A 593 -53.70 -34.23 17.68
CA SER A 593 -53.11 -34.51 19.01
C SER A 593 -51.61 -34.34 19.30
N ARG A 594 -51.39 -33.59 20.39
CA ARG A 594 -50.28 -33.58 21.36
C ARG A 594 -49.39 -34.84 21.43
N ASP A 595 -48.16 -34.56 21.85
CA ASP A 595 -47.07 -35.46 22.22
C ASP A 595 -46.37 -36.20 21.09
N ARG A 596 -45.25 -35.62 20.63
CA ARG A 596 -44.02 -36.37 20.37
C ARG A 596 -42.84 -35.44 20.15
N ALA A 597 -41.80 -35.63 20.96
CA ALA A 597 -40.46 -35.22 20.65
C ALA A 597 -40.10 -35.65 19.22
N LEU A 598 -39.56 -34.71 18.42
CA LEU A 598 -38.89 -35.05 17.16
C LEU A 598 -37.44 -34.56 17.19
N PRO A 599 -36.50 -35.42 16.78
CA PRO A 599 -35.07 -35.14 16.71
C PRO A 599 -34.72 -34.45 15.39
N GLY A 600 -33.68 -33.61 15.41
CA GLY A 600 -33.20 -32.91 14.22
C GLY A 600 -32.82 -31.46 14.49
N ALA A 601 -32.20 -31.17 15.63
CA ALA A 601 -31.39 -29.96 15.73
C ALA A 601 -30.14 -30.24 14.89
N VAL A 602 -30.02 -29.57 13.74
CA VAL A 602 -28.74 -29.49 13.03
C VAL A 602 -27.76 -28.90 14.04
N VAL A 603 -26.86 -29.72 14.55
CA VAL A 603 -25.76 -29.26 15.40
C VAL A 603 -24.92 -28.38 14.50
N ARG A 604 -25.01 -27.07 14.74
CA ARG A 604 -24.16 -26.11 14.04
C ARG A 604 -22.79 -26.19 14.69
N ASN A 605 -21.74 -26.24 13.87
CA ASN A 605 -20.37 -26.25 14.37
C ASN A 605 -20.04 -24.92 15.09
N VAL A 606 -18.83 -24.83 15.64
CA VAL A 606 -18.31 -23.64 16.34
C VAL A 606 -18.35 -22.35 15.49
N PHE A 607 -18.55 -22.46 14.17
CA PHE A 607 -18.67 -21.35 13.21
C PHE A 607 -20.09 -21.11 12.69
N GLY A 608 -21.10 -21.81 13.22
CA GLY A 608 -22.50 -21.63 12.84
C GLY A 608 -22.93 -22.38 11.58
N ARG A 609 -22.10 -23.28 11.02
CA ARG A 609 -22.40 -24.04 9.79
C ARG A 609 -23.08 -25.40 10.08
N PRO A 610 -23.93 -25.91 9.18
CA PRO A 610 -24.36 -27.33 9.18
C PRO A 610 -23.15 -28.27 9.02
N GLU A 611 -23.17 -29.45 9.63
CA GLU A 611 -22.00 -30.37 9.67
C GLU A 611 -21.72 -31.16 8.38
N ASP A 612 -22.52 -31.03 7.31
CA ASP A 612 -22.34 -31.81 6.08
C ASP A 612 -22.02 -30.92 4.88
N GLU A 613 -20.77 -30.45 4.73
CA GLU A 613 -20.16 -29.98 3.46
C GLU A 613 -18.70 -29.53 3.67
N VAL A 614 -17.75 -30.46 3.78
CA VAL A 614 -16.29 -30.16 3.70
C VAL A 614 -15.54 -31.11 2.75
N THR A 615 -16.23 -31.98 2.03
CA THR A 615 -15.59 -32.95 1.13
C THR A 615 -16.27 -33.02 -0.23
N SER A 616 -16.21 -31.94 -1.00
CA SER A 616 -16.57 -32.01 -2.43
C SER A 616 -16.01 -30.83 -3.23
N GLU A 617 -14.69 -30.59 -3.22
CA GLU A 617 -14.07 -29.75 -4.27
C GLU A 617 -12.55 -29.92 -4.28
N LEU A 618 -12.09 -30.91 -5.05
CA LEU A 618 -10.79 -31.00 -5.78
C LEU A 618 -10.51 -32.49 -6.08
N GLN A 619 -11.00 -32.95 -7.22
CA GLN A 619 -10.60 -34.23 -7.80
C GLN A 619 -9.16 -34.12 -8.30
N ILE A 620 -8.26 -34.90 -7.72
CA ILE A 620 -6.94 -35.25 -8.30
C ILE A 620 -7.10 -36.66 -8.90
N PRO A 621 -6.59 -36.95 -10.12
CA PRO A 621 -6.73 -38.27 -10.72
C PRO A 621 -5.90 -39.31 -9.96
N THR A 622 -6.54 -40.39 -9.49
CA THR A 622 -5.87 -41.57 -8.93
C THR A 622 -5.79 -42.66 -9.99
N ASP A 623 -4.56 -43.03 -10.38
CA ASP A 623 -4.26 -44.28 -11.09
C ASP A 623 -3.81 -45.35 -10.07
N GLY A 624 -4.34 -46.58 -10.21
CA GLY A 624 -3.71 -47.82 -9.71
C GLY A 624 -4.44 -48.58 -8.61
N ASP A 625 -5.07 -49.70 -9.00
CA ASP A 625 -5.83 -50.68 -8.21
C ASP A 625 -5.03 -51.47 -7.13
N PRO A 626 -5.72 -52.20 -6.22
CA PRO A 626 -5.23 -52.61 -4.89
C PRO A 626 -4.70 -54.05 -4.79
N GLU A 627 -3.83 -54.29 -3.81
CA GLU A 627 -3.64 -55.62 -3.20
C GLU A 627 -3.81 -55.56 -1.67
N GLN A 628 -4.61 -56.48 -1.15
CA GLN A 628 -4.85 -56.83 0.26
C GLN A 628 -4.86 -58.38 0.35
N PRO A 629 -4.81 -59.02 1.55
CA PRO A 629 -3.95 -58.88 2.73
C PRO A 629 -3.42 -60.31 3.11
N PRO A 630 -3.01 -60.71 4.36
CA PRO A 630 -3.92 -60.80 5.53
C PRO A 630 -3.28 -60.65 6.94
N GLY A 631 -4.11 -60.39 7.97
CA GLY A 631 -3.98 -61.09 9.25
C GLY A 631 -3.90 -60.29 10.57
N ALA A 632 -5.06 -60.23 11.25
CA ALA A 632 -5.27 -60.54 12.68
C ALA A 632 -5.22 -59.46 13.80
N ALA A 633 -6.32 -59.55 14.58
CA ALA A 633 -6.45 -59.39 16.04
C ALA A 633 -6.88 -58.03 16.63
N VAL A 634 -8.04 -58.11 17.29
CA VAL A 634 -8.72 -57.11 18.13
C VAL A 634 -8.02 -57.00 19.49
N ALA A 635 -7.73 -55.78 19.94
CA ALA A 635 -7.51 -55.47 21.36
C ALA A 635 -8.02 -54.06 21.71
N ARG A 636 -8.79 -53.97 22.80
CA ARG A 636 -9.31 -52.72 23.40
C ARG A 636 -8.16 -51.90 23.99
N ILE A 637 -8.16 -50.58 23.79
CA ILE A 637 -7.24 -49.64 24.46
C ILE A 637 -8.04 -48.44 24.98
N GLU A 638 -7.85 -48.13 26.27
CA GLU A 638 -8.36 -46.99 27.03
C GLU A 638 -7.78 -45.64 26.53
N PRO A 639 -8.46 -44.49 26.76
CA PRO A 639 -8.08 -43.23 26.14
C PRO A 639 -6.79 -42.67 26.74
N GLN A 640 -5.74 -42.57 25.92
CA GLN A 640 -4.52 -41.82 26.24
C GLN A 640 -4.61 -40.39 25.72
N VAL A 641 -4.20 -39.47 26.59
CA VAL A 641 -3.92 -38.05 26.34
C VAL A 641 -2.78 -37.92 25.31
N PRO A 642 -2.90 -37.15 24.21
CA PRO A 642 -1.77 -36.97 23.29
C PRO A 642 -0.81 -35.89 23.81
N THR A 643 0.37 -36.34 24.22
CA THR A 643 1.58 -35.53 24.41
C THR A 643 2.28 -35.24 23.07
N VAL A 644 2.71 -33.98 22.91
CA VAL A 644 3.87 -33.49 22.13
C VAL A 644 3.95 -33.89 20.65
N TRP A 645 3.69 -32.92 19.78
CA TRP A 645 3.90 -32.99 18.33
C TRP A 645 5.38 -33.13 17.98
N ARG A 646 5.72 -34.12 17.14
CA ARG A 646 7.02 -34.24 16.47
C ARG A 646 6.89 -33.76 15.03
N PRO A 647 7.81 -32.93 14.51
CA PRO A 647 7.82 -32.57 13.10
C PRO A 647 8.22 -33.78 12.24
N LEU A 648 7.52 -33.98 11.12
CA LEU A 648 8.01 -34.82 10.03
C LEU A 648 9.20 -34.10 9.39
N ILE A 649 10.39 -34.69 9.52
CA ILE A 649 11.54 -34.37 8.68
C ILE A 649 11.52 -35.42 7.57
N ASP A 650 11.52 -34.99 6.31
CA ASP A 650 11.74 -35.88 5.17
C ASP A 650 13.15 -36.50 5.29
N ASP A 651 13.21 -37.82 5.45
CA ASP A 651 14.44 -38.60 5.65
C ASP A 651 15.31 -38.73 4.37
N ASP A 652 14.91 -38.14 3.24
CA ASP A 652 15.62 -38.30 1.95
C ASP A 652 16.70 -37.23 1.65
N VAL A 653 17.02 -36.32 2.59
CA VAL A 653 18.12 -35.35 2.41
C VAL A 653 19.44 -35.78 3.10
N ALA A 654 19.43 -36.91 3.82
CA ALA A 654 20.58 -37.36 4.62
C ALA A 654 21.67 -38.16 3.85
N ALA A 655 21.64 -38.21 2.51
CA ALA A 655 22.55 -39.04 1.72
C ALA A 655 23.39 -38.27 0.68
N SER A 656 23.83 -37.04 1.00
CA SER A 656 24.84 -36.34 0.19
C SER A 656 26.21 -36.28 0.90
N PRO A 657 27.33 -36.71 0.29
CA PRO A 657 28.66 -36.74 0.91
C PRO A 657 29.25 -35.36 1.26
N GLU A 658 28.57 -34.28 0.93
CA GLU A 658 29.05 -32.90 1.14
C GLU A 658 28.56 -32.26 2.47
N ALA A 659 27.69 -32.94 3.24
CA ALA A 659 27.07 -32.40 4.46
C ALA A 659 27.78 -32.75 5.78
N GLU A 660 28.70 -33.73 5.80
CA GLU A 660 29.40 -34.15 7.03
C GLU A 660 30.33 -33.10 7.67
N PRO A 661 31.07 -32.25 6.92
CA PRO A 661 31.99 -31.29 7.53
C PRO A 661 31.27 -30.18 8.32
N LEU A 662 30.02 -29.87 7.97
CA LEU A 662 29.23 -28.77 8.53
C LEU A 662 28.52 -29.19 9.83
N LEU A 663 28.10 -30.45 9.92
CA LEU A 663 27.51 -31.04 11.13
C LEU A 663 28.54 -31.26 12.24
N ASP A 664 29.80 -31.52 11.89
CA ASP A 664 30.87 -31.72 12.87
C ASP A 664 31.34 -30.41 13.53
N SER A 665 31.18 -29.28 12.82
CA SER A 665 31.44 -27.93 13.35
C SER A 665 30.41 -27.51 14.42
N LEU A 666 29.13 -27.85 14.20
CA LEU A 666 28.04 -27.54 15.13
C LEU A 666 28.05 -28.42 16.40
N ARG A 667 28.63 -29.63 16.33
CA ARG A 667 28.77 -30.52 17.49
C ARG A 667 29.87 -30.09 18.45
N ARG A 668 30.89 -29.35 17.98
CA ARG A 668 32.00 -28.86 18.82
C ARG A 668 31.66 -27.61 19.63
N THR A 669 30.64 -26.85 19.25
CA THR A 669 30.26 -25.59 19.93
C THR A 669 29.39 -25.79 21.18
N ARG A 670 28.84 -26.99 21.40
CA ARG A 670 27.95 -27.29 22.55
C ARG A 670 28.66 -27.84 23.79
N ALA A 671 29.97 -28.03 23.77
CA ALA A 671 30.74 -28.51 24.91
C ALA A 671 31.82 -27.49 25.31
N GLY A 672 31.46 -26.54 26.17
CA GLY A 672 32.39 -25.55 26.71
C GLY A 672 31.82 -24.84 27.93
N THR A 673 32.10 -25.41 29.10
CA THR A 673 31.83 -24.88 30.45
C THR A 673 32.54 -23.54 30.70
N VAL A 674 31.84 -22.65 31.41
CA VAL A 674 32.33 -21.38 31.99
C VAL A 674 33.45 -21.67 33.01
N PRO A 675 34.47 -20.79 33.08
CA PRO A 675 34.84 -20.25 34.40
C PRO A 675 35.03 -18.73 34.41
N ASP A 676 34.76 -18.17 35.58
CA ASP A 676 35.10 -16.82 36.04
C ASP A 676 36.60 -16.50 35.83
N ASP A 677 36.94 -15.23 35.56
CA ASP A 677 37.58 -14.32 36.53
C ASP A 677 38.26 -13.11 35.82
N GLU A 678 38.46 -12.08 36.63
CA GLU A 678 39.01 -10.75 36.44
C GLU A 678 40.21 -10.52 35.48
N GLY A 679 40.24 -9.31 34.91
CA GLY A 679 41.45 -8.48 34.94
C GLY A 679 42.35 -8.44 33.69
N GLY A 680 42.54 -7.22 33.17
CA GLY A 680 43.85 -6.80 32.65
C GLY A 680 44.04 -6.78 31.13
N GLY A 681 43.99 -5.55 30.59
CA GLY A 681 44.98 -4.97 29.66
C GLY A 681 45.51 -5.77 28.47
N GLY A 682 45.30 -5.23 27.26
CA GLY A 682 46.24 -5.44 26.14
C GLY A 682 45.59 -5.49 24.76
N ARG A 683 45.67 -4.37 24.03
CA ARG A 683 45.85 -4.39 22.55
C ARG A 683 47.21 -5.08 22.25
N PRO A 684 47.46 -5.70 21.07
CA PRO A 684 47.07 -5.18 19.74
C PRO A 684 46.73 -6.19 18.62
N GLY A 685 45.99 -5.70 17.61
CA GLY A 685 46.41 -5.76 16.20
C GLY A 685 46.04 -6.96 15.31
N LEU A 686 45.48 -6.60 14.13
CA LEU A 686 45.52 -7.28 12.81
C LEU A 686 44.59 -8.50 12.67
N ASN A 687 43.77 -8.66 11.64
CA ASN A 687 43.64 -8.08 10.30
C ASN A 687 42.17 -7.93 9.92
#